data_AF-A0A0F4JCF5-F1
#
_entry.id   AF-A0A0F4JCF5-F1
#
_cell.length_a   1.000
_cell.length_b   1.000
_cell.length_c   1.000
_cell.angle_alpha   90.00
_cell.angle_beta   90.00
_cell.angle_gamma   90.00
#
_symmetry.space_group_name_H-M   'P 1'
#
loop_
_entity.id
_entity.type
_entity.pdbx_description
1 polymer ?
#
loop_
_entity_poly.entity_id
_entity_poly.type
_entity_poly.pdbx_seq_one_letter_code
_entity_poly.pdbx_strand_id
1 'polypeptide(L)'
;MTTPSDAPTDNAMRRALRRARDGVALDATEAAVLLQARGEALEDLAASAARVRDAGLAAAGRAGVITYSKSVFIPLTRLCRDKCHYCTFATVPGKLRRAGHGMFMSPDEVLDIARRGAALGCKEALITLGDKPEDRWPEAREWLEAEGYDDTISYVRAISVRILEETGLLPHLNPGVMSWADFQRLKPVAPSMGMMLETTATRLWSEPGGPHHGSPDKEPAVRLRVLEDAGRSSVPFTSGLLIGIGETYEERAESLFALRRISRAYHGIQELIIQNFRAKPDTAMRGMPDAELDDLVATIAVARHIMGPSACLQAPPNLVDGEYARLIGAGIDDWGGVSPLTPDHVNPERPWPQIDLLAEQSAAAGFELRERLCVYPEFVRRGEPWLDPRLLPHVRALADPETGLALPDAVVEGHPWQEPEEAFTAAGRTDLHTAIDTEGRTGDRREDFDEVYGDWEALREAAAPGMVPERIDTDVRAALARAAEDPERLTDEQALALLHADGPALDALCRIADDLRRSVVGEDVTYIVTRNINFTNVCYTGCRFCAFAQRRTDADAYTLSLEQVADRAAQAWEVGAVEVCMQGGIHPDLPGTAYFDIARAVKQRVPGMHVHAFSPMEVVNGATRTGMSVRDWLTAAKEAGLDSIPGTAAEILDDEVRWVLTKGKLPTADWTEVITTAHELGIRSSSTMMYGHVDQPRHWLGHFRTLARIQETALANGVEGFTEFVTLPFIHTNAPVYLAGIARPGPTVRDNRAVTAMARLLLHPHIPNIQTSWVKLGTEGAAEMLRSGANDLGGTLMEETISRMAGSSYGSYKSVRDLVAVAEAAGRPAKPRTTLYGEVPQERQDAARASDGHLPELLPVLD
;
A
#
# COMPACT_ATOMS: atom_id res chain seq x y z
N MET A 1 -16.68 37.17 -8.45
CA MET A 1 -16.69 38.58 -8.01
C MET A 1 -16.42 38.59 -6.51
N THR A 2 -15.17 38.79 -6.13
CA THR A 2 -14.75 38.98 -4.73
C THR A 2 -15.15 40.38 -4.29
N THR A 3 -15.80 40.46 -3.13
CA THR A 3 -16.12 41.72 -2.46
C THR A 3 -14.83 42.43 -2.02
N PRO A 4 -14.81 43.78 -1.91
CA PRO A 4 -13.59 44.56 -1.65
C PRO A 4 -12.91 44.37 -0.28
N SER A 5 -13.31 43.38 0.55
CA SER A 5 -12.82 43.22 1.93
C SER A 5 -11.67 42.22 2.13
N ASP A 6 -11.23 41.50 1.10
CA ASP A 6 -10.32 40.34 1.28
C ASP A 6 -8.88 40.57 0.79
N ALA A 7 -8.53 41.78 0.34
CA ALA A 7 -7.15 42.08 -0.05
C ALA A 7 -6.24 42.14 1.20
N PRO A 8 -5.07 41.47 1.19
CA PRO A 8 -4.17 41.48 2.33
C PRO A 8 -3.64 42.90 2.57
N THR A 9 -3.54 43.27 3.85
CA THR A 9 -2.91 44.56 4.20
C THR A 9 -1.44 44.58 3.75
N ASP A 10 -0.92 45.76 3.40
CA ASP A 10 0.50 45.92 3.04
C ASP A 10 1.44 45.39 4.13
N ASN A 11 1.02 45.48 5.40
CA ASN A 11 1.80 44.94 6.52
C ASN A 11 1.85 43.41 6.51
N ALA A 12 0.71 42.76 6.24
CA ALA A 12 0.66 41.30 6.10
C ALA A 12 1.55 40.83 4.94
N MET A 13 1.45 41.49 3.78
CA MET A 13 2.28 41.18 2.60
C MET A 13 3.78 41.36 2.92
N ARG A 14 4.19 42.50 3.48
CA ARG A 14 5.61 42.73 3.86
C ARG A 14 6.14 41.72 4.86
N ARG A 15 5.32 41.33 5.85
CA ARG A 15 5.70 40.31 6.84
C ARG A 15 5.89 38.95 6.18
N ALA A 16 4.95 38.52 5.34
CA ALA A 16 5.02 37.23 4.67
C ALA A 16 6.22 37.16 3.70
N LEU A 17 6.47 38.23 2.92
CA LEU A 17 7.64 38.34 2.04
C LEU A 17 8.96 38.26 2.82
N ARG A 18 9.04 38.97 3.96
CA ARG A 18 10.23 38.89 4.82
C ARG A 18 10.49 37.47 5.30
N ARG A 19 9.47 36.75 5.77
CA ARG A 19 9.61 35.36 6.24
C ARG A 19 10.02 34.41 5.12
N ALA A 20 9.45 34.56 3.93
CA ALA A 20 9.83 33.80 2.74
C ALA A 20 11.32 34.03 2.36
N ARG A 21 11.81 35.27 2.46
CA ARG A 21 13.23 35.61 2.23
C ARG A 21 14.17 35.04 3.28
N ASP A 22 13.76 35.10 4.54
CA ASP A 22 14.55 34.64 5.68
C ASP A 22 14.53 33.09 5.79
N GLY A 23 13.86 32.38 4.87
CA GLY A 23 13.76 30.92 4.85
C GLY A 23 12.92 30.34 5.99
N VAL A 24 12.07 31.16 6.61
CA VAL A 24 11.20 30.72 7.71
C VAL A 24 10.00 29.97 7.15
N ALA A 25 9.64 28.85 7.78
CA ALA A 25 8.45 28.09 7.42
C ALA A 25 7.19 28.98 7.42
N LEU A 26 6.49 28.97 6.28
CA LEU A 26 5.23 29.69 6.10
C LEU A 26 4.08 28.85 6.67
N ASP A 27 3.05 29.51 7.18
CA ASP A 27 1.76 28.89 7.46
C ASP A 27 0.76 29.12 6.31
N ALA A 28 -0.42 28.49 6.38
CA ALA A 28 -1.45 28.58 5.35
C ALA A 28 -1.95 30.01 5.13
N THR A 29 -2.02 30.82 6.18
CA THR A 29 -2.47 32.22 6.09
C THR A 29 -1.41 33.08 5.41
N GLU A 30 -0.14 32.94 5.78
CA GLU A 30 0.98 33.64 5.15
C GLU A 30 1.13 33.24 3.67
N ALA A 31 0.93 31.97 3.33
CA ALA A 31 0.88 31.50 1.96
C ALA A 31 -0.29 32.10 1.17
N ALA A 32 -1.50 32.12 1.73
CA ALA A 32 -2.68 32.75 1.11
C ALA A 32 -2.49 34.24 0.84
N VAL A 33 -1.78 34.95 1.73
CA VAL A 33 -1.37 36.34 1.51
C VAL A 33 -0.41 36.45 0.31
N LEU A 34 0.63 35.62 0.25
CA LEU A 34 1.62 35.67 -0.82
C LEU A 34 1.09 35.30 -2.20
N LEU A 35 0.07 34.42 -2.27
CA LEU A 35 -0.60 34.09 -3.54
C LEU A 35 -1.26 35.32 -4.21
N GLN A 36 -1.53 36.36 -3.42
CA GLN A 36 -2.11 37.63 -3.89
C GLN A 36 -1.04 38.67 -4.26
N ALA A 37 0.26 38.33 -4.23
CA ALA A 37 1.34 39.25 -4.57
C ALA A 37 1.25 39.71 -6.04
N ARG A 38 1.43 41.02 -6.28
CA ARG A 38 1.43 41.68 -7.59
C ARG A 38 2.51 42.75 -7.65
N GLY A 39 2.94 43.14 -8.85
CA GLY A 39 3.97 44.18 -9.04
C GLY A 39 5.27 43.88 -8.29
N GLU A 40 5.83 44.88 -7.60
CA GLU A 40 7.09 44.75 -6.85
C GLU A 40 7.06 43.63 -5.78
N ALA A 41 5.89 43.37 -5.17
CA ALA A 41 5.75 42.29 -4.19
C ALA A 41 5.90 40.91 -4.85
N LEU A 42 5.41 40.74 -6.08
CA LEU A 42 5.54 39.50 -6.83
C LEU A 42 6.97 39.29 -7.31
N GLU A 43 7.66 40.37 -7.72
CA GLU A 43 9.07 40.33 -8.09
C GLU A 43 9.96 39.92 -6.90
N ASP A 44 9.72 40.46 -5.69
CA ASP A 44 10.45 40.09 -4.47
C ASP A 44 10.21 38.61 -4.09
N LEU A 45 8.96 38.15 -4.18
CA LEU A 45 8.59 36.75 -3.93
C LEU A 45 9.27 35.80 -4.92
N ALA A 46 9.18 36.09 -6.22
CA ALA A 46 9.79 35.29 -7.28
C ALA A 46 11.32 35.24 -7.12
N ALA A 47 11.97 36.38 -6.88
CA ALA A 47 13.41 36.43 -6.63
C ALA A 47 13.84 35.58 -5.43
N SER A 48 13.01 35.50 -4.39
CA SER A 48 13.25 34.62 -3.25
C SER A 48 13.08 33.14 -3.58
N ALA A 49 12.01 32.78 -4.30
CA ALA A 49 11.77 31.42 -4.77
C ALA A 49 12.88 30.92 -5.71
N ALA A 50 13.36 31.77 -6.62
CA ALA A 50 14.50 31.49 -7.48
C ALA A 50 15.75 31.08 -6.68
N ARG A 51 16.09 31.80 -5.60
CA ARG A 51 17.21 31.43 -4.72
C ARG A 51 17.02 30.07 -4.06
N VAL A 52 15.79 29.73 -3.65
CA VAL A 52 15.47 28.42 -3.08
C VAL A 52 15.66 27.30 -4.11
N ARG A 53 15.19 27.50 -5.35
CA ARG A 53 15.45 26.56 -6.46
C ARG A 53 16.94 26.41 -6.72
N ASP A 54 17.70 27.50 -6.85
CA ASP A 54 19.12 27.46 -7.18
C ASP A 54 19.93 26.70 -6.12
N ALA A 55 19.59 26.87 -4.84
CA ALA A 55 20.15 26.09 -3.74
C ALA A 55 19.82 24.59 -3.88
N GLY A 56 18.59 24.26 -4.28
CA GLY A 56 18.16 22.88 -4.56
C GLY A 56 18.90 22.23 -5.71
N LEU A 57 19.01 22.93 -6.85
CA LEU A 57 19.77 22.50 -8.01
C LEU A 57 21.25 22.28 -7.67
N ALA A 58 21.85 23.19 -6.90
CA ALA A 58 23.23 23.03 -6.43
C ALA A 58 23.40 21.80 -5.54
N ALA A 59 22.49 21.59 -4.58
CA ALA A 59 22.52 20.41 -3.70
C ALA A 59 22.33 19.09 -4.48
N ALA A 60 21.56 19.12 -5.58
CA ALA A 60 21.36 17.97 -6.46
C ALA A 60 22.51 17.74 -7.46
N GLY A 61 23.55 18.59 -7.47
CA GLY A 61 24.65 18.51 -8.44
C GLY A 61 24.28 18.97 -9.86
N ARG A 62 23.22 19.78 -9.98
CA ARG A 62 22.62 20.25 -11.23
C ARG A 62 22.50 21.79 -11.29
N ALA A 63 23.45 22.49 -10.67
CA ALA A 63 23.44 23.97 -10.64
C ALA A 63 23.32 24.54 -12.07
N GLY A 64 22.38 25.46 -12.29
CA GLY A 64 22.15 26.08 -13.58
C GLY A 64 21.50 25.18 -14.64
N VAL A 65 20.87 24.06 -14.26
CA VAL A 65 20.20 23.15 -15.20
C VAL A 65 18.69 23.15 -14.99
N ILE A 66 17.94 23.39 -16.07
CA ILE A 66 16.50 23.13 -16.16
C ILE A 66 16.28 21.87 -16.99
N THR A 67 15.33 21.02 -16.59
CA THR A 67 15.04 19.77 -17.30
C THR A 67 13.74 19.80 -18.12
N TYR A 68 13.63 18.84 -19.03
CA TYR A 68 12.39 18.48 -19.72
C TYR A 68 12.42 17.00 -20.06
N SER A 69 11.26 16.40 -20.31
CA SER A 69 11.16 15.04 -20.85
C SER A 69 10.70 15.06 -22.30
N LYS A 70 11.40 14.34 -23.18
CA LYS A 70 11.02 14.24 -24.60
C LYS A 70 10.04 13.08 -24.79
N SER A 71 8.77 13.40 -25.05
CA SER A 71 7.68 12.43 -24.98
C SER A 71 6.86 12.31 -26.26
N VAL A 72 6.04 11.26 -26.35
CA VAL A 72 4.86 11.21 -27.22
C VAL A 72 3.61 11.08 -26.35
N PHE A 73 2.54 11.74 -26.74
CA PHE A 73 1.26 11.76 -26.03
C PHE A 73 0.30 10.75 -26.64
N ILE A 74 -0.13 9.77 -25.85
CA ILE A 74 -0.97 8.64 -26.28
C ILE A 74 -2.31 8.71 -25.52
N PRO A 75 -3.38 9.23 -26.13
CA PRO A 75 -4.70 9.30 -25.51
C PRO A 75 -5.43 7.95 -25.65
N LEU A 76 -4.99 6.95 -24.88
CA LEU A 76 -5.42 5.54 -25.01
C LEU A 76 -6.94 5.39 -25.07
N THR A 77 -7.66 6.20 -24.28
CA THR A 77 -9.08 6.47 -24.50
C THR A 77 -9.42 7.90 -24.13
N ARG A 78 -10.42 8.45 -24.82
CA ARG A 78 -11.04 9.75 -24.47
C ARG A 78 -12.36 9.57 -23.74
N LEU A 79 -12.75 8.34 -23.40
CA LEU A 79 -13.89 8.11 -22.53
C LEU A 79 -13.48 8.29 -21.07
N CYS A 80 -14.40 8.78 -20.26
CA CYS A 80 -14.21 9.01 -18.84
C CYS A 80 -15.55 8.87 -18.11
N ARG A 81 -15.54 8.38 -16.86
CA ARG A 81 -16.76 8.40 -16.03
C ARG A 81 -17.07 9.78 -15.48
N ASP A 82 -16.06 10.59 -15.21
CA ASP A 82 -16.21 11.97 -14.71
C ASP A 82 -16.85 12.93 -15.71
N LYS A 83 -17.33 14.07 -15.19
CA LYS A 83 -17.99 15.15 -15.93
C LYS A 83 -17.41 16.52 -15.56
N CYS A 84 -16.08 16.62 -15.52
CA CYS A 84 -15.41 17.87 -15.19
C CYS A 84 -15.89 19.01 -16.11
N HIS A 85 -16.37 20.10 -15.52
CA HIS A 85 -17.01 21.18 -16.26
C HIS A 85 -16.06 22.01 -17.13
N TYR A 86 -14.74 21.87 -16.93
CA TYR A 86 -13.68 22.49 -17.74
C TYR A 86 -13.05 21.54 -18.78
N CYS A 87 -13.35 20.24 -18.76
CA CYS A 87 -12.58 19.26 -19.51
C CYS A 87 -13.04 19.13 -20.96
N THR A 88 -12.11 19.30 -21.91
CA THR A 88 -12.31 19.05 -23.34
C THR A 88 -11.75 17.70 -23.82
N PHE A 89 -10.93 17.05 -22.99
CA PHE A 89 -10.34 15.75 -23.31
C PHE A 89 -11.40 14.65 -23.37
N ALA A 90 -12.28 14.61 -22.36
CA ALA A 90 -13.33 13.61 -22.25
C ALA A 90 -14.41 13.80 -23.34
N THR A 91 -14.80 12.70 -23.99
CA THR A 91 -15.84 12.66 -25.02
C THR A 91 -16.83 11.53 -24.74
N VAL A 92 -17.76 11.31 -25.67
CA VAL A 92 -18.82 10.29 -25.56
C VAL A 92 -18.73 9.28 -26.70
N PRO A 93 -19.16 8.01 -26.51
CA PRO A 93 -19.07 6.95 -27.52
C PRO A 93 -19.62 7.34 -28.89
N GLY A 94 -20.78 8.01 -28.91
CA GLY A 94 -21.40 8.46 -30.15
C GLY A 94 -20.58 9.48 -30.94
N LYS A 95 -19.75 10.31 -30.29
CA LYS A 95 -18.83 11.24 -30.97
C LYS A 95 -17.63 10.49 -31.55
N LEU A 96 -17.07 9.52 -30.83
CA LEU A 96 -15.96 8.68 -31.31
C LEU A 96 -16.36 7.89 -32.56
N ARG A 97 -17.51 7.22 -32.52
CA ARG A 97 -18.05 6.46 -33.68
C ARG A 97 -18.21 7.36 -34.91
N ARG A 98 -18.77 8.56 -34.76
CA ARG A 98 -18.93 9.51 -35.88
C ARG A 98 -17.60 10.00 -36.45
N ALA A 99 -16.57 10.08 -35.62
CA ALA A 99 -15.21 10.45 -36.02
C ALA A 99 -14.39 9.26 -36.54
N GLY A 100 -14.97 8.04 -36.59
CA GLY A 100 -14.28 6.84 -37.05
C GLY A 100 -13.27 6.26 -36.06
N HIS A 101 -13.36 6.63 -34.77
CA HIS A 101 -12.48 6.13 -33.73
C HIS A 101 -13.13 5.01 -32.90
N GLY A 102 -12.31 4.07 -32.42
CA GLY A 102 -12.70 3.08 -31.42
C GLY A 102 -12.99 3.68 -30.04
N MET A 103 -13.45 2.85 -29.11
CA MET A 103 -13.63 3.27 -27.70
C MET A 103 -12.28 3.46 -27.01
N PHE A 104 -11.31 2.63 -27.37
CA PHE A 104 -9.89 2.73 -27.04
C PHE A 104 -9.08 2.74 -28.35
N MET A 105 -7.86 3.27 -28.29
CA MET A 105 -6.89 3.09 -29.37
C MET A 105 -6.47 1.62 -29.42
N SER A 106 -6.39 1.05 -30.61
CA SER A 106 -5.87 -0.30 -30.81
C SER A 106 -4.36 -0.36 -30.49
N PRO A 107 -3.81 -1.55 -30.16
CA PRO A 107 -2.39 -1.68 -29.92
C PRO A 107 -1.52 -1.22 -31.10
N ASP A 108 -1.95 -1.46 -32.33
CA ASP A 108 -1.20 -1.06 -33.53
C ASP A 108 -1.15 0.46 -33.71
N GLU A 109 -2.25 1.17 -33.41
CA GLU A 109 -2.27 2.64 -33.41
C GLU A 109 -1.34 3.21 -32.33
N VAL A 110 -1.33 2.61 -31.15
CA VAL A 110 -0.45 3.01 -30.06
C VAL A 110 1.01 2.81 -30.45
N LEU A 111 1.35 1.64 -30.99
CA LEU A 111 2.71 1.30 -31.38
C LEU A 111 3.21 2.10 -32.58
N ASP A 112 2.34 2.49 -33.51
CA ASP A 112 2.72 3.40 -34.60
C ASP A 112 3.17 4.77 -34.06
N ILE A 113 2.42 5.35 -33.11
CA ILE A 113 2.81 6.62 -32.47
C ILE A 113 4.12 6.45 -31.71
N ALA A 114 4.22 5.38 -30.92
CA ALA A 114 5.40 5.08 -30.13
C ALA A 114 6.66 4.89 -31.01
N ARG A 115 6.58 4.09 -32.09
CA ARG A 115 7.69 3.90 -33.04
C ARG A 115 8.12 5.20 -33.73
N ARG A 116 7.16 6.05 -34.12
CA ARG A 116 7.48 7.38 -34.68
C ARG A 116 8.12 8.29 -33.64
N GLY A 117 7.70 8.20 -32.37
CA GLY A 117 8.35 8.89 -31.25
C GLY A 117 9.78 8.44 -31.03
N ALA A 118 10.01 7.13 -30.95
CA ALA A 118 11.34 6.54 -30.81
C ALA A 118 12.28 6.94 -31.96
N ALA A 119 11.78 6.98 -33.20
CA ALA A 119 12.54 7.46 -34.36
C ALA A 119 12.94 8.95 -34.27
N LEU A 120 12.22 9.74 -33.47
CA LEU A 120 12.55 11.14 -33.15
C LEU A 120 13.39 11.26 -31.86
N GLY A 121 13.76 10.15 -31.23
CA GLY A 121 14.53 10.10 -29.99
C GLY A 121 13.73 10.43 -28.74
N CYS A 122 12.38 10.38 -28.78
CA CYS A 122 11.58 10.42 -27.57
C CYS A 122 11.91 9.22 -26.68
N LYS A 123 11.89 9.42 -25.36
CA LYS A 123 12.16 8.38 -24.36
C LYS A 123 10.95 8.07 -23.47
N GLU A 124 9.92 8.92 -23.54
CA GLU A 124 8.68 8.77 -22.78
C GLU A 124 7.47 8.51 -23.70
N ALA A 125 6.66 7.54 -23.34
CA ALA A 125 5.30 7.36 -23.84
C ALA A 125 4.31 7.81 -22.75
N LEU A 126 3.80 9.03 -22.87
CA LEU A 126 2.82 9.58 -21.94
C LEU A 126 1.44 9.03 -22.26
N ILE A 127 1.02 8.00 -21.53
CA ILE A 127 -0.28 7.37 -21.68
C ILE A 127 -1.29 8.11 -20.81
N THR A 128 -2.30 8.68 -21.45
CA THR A 128 -3.38 9.40 -20.77
C THR A 128 -4.74 8.81 -21.14
N LEU A 129 -5.65 8.84 -20.18
CA LEU A 129 -6.99 8.31 -20.34
C LEU A 129 -7.93 8.95 -19.32
N GLY A 130 -9.23 8.77 -19.50
CA GLY A 130 -10.21 9.10 -18.48
C GLY A 130 -10.34 8.00 -17.43
N ASP A 131 -10.78 8.38 -16.24
CA ASP A 131 -11.00 7.46 -15.13
C ASP A 131 -12.14 6.47 -15.44
N LYS A 132 -11.85 5.17 -15.27
CA LYS A 132 -12.77 4.01 -15.31
C LYS A 132 -13.98 4.18 -16.24
N PRO A 133 -13.77 4.42 -17.55
CA PRO A 133 -14.87 4.67 -18.50
C PRO A 133 -15.92 3.55 -18.54
N GLU A 134 -15.52 2.31 -18.27
CA GLU A 134 -16.35 1.11 -18.19
C GLU A 134 -17.44 1.15 -17.12
N ASP A 135 -17.32 2.02 -16.11
CA ASP A 135 -18.34 2.19 -15.08
C ASP A 135 -19.51 3.07 -15.54
N ARG A 136 -19.28 3.90 -16.57
CA ARG A 136 -20.29 4.81 -17.11
C ARG A 136 -20.78 4.40 -18.49
N TRP A 137 -19.90 3.86 -19.32
CA TRP A 137 -20.16 3.57 -20.72
C TRP A 137 -20.16 2.07 -20.95
N PRO A 138 -21.33 1.45 -21.18
CA PRO A 138 -21.42 0.03 -21.54
C PRO A 138 -20.56 -0.31 -22.76
N GLU A 139 -20.45 0.59 -23.72
CA GLU A 139 -19.63 0.37 -24.92
C GLU A 139 -18.12 0.26 -24.61
N ALA A 140 -17.64 0.88 -23.53
CA ALA A 140 -16.26 0.70 -23.10
C ALA A 140 -16.05 -0.69 -22.49
N ARG A 141 -17.00 -1.16 -21.67
CA ARG A 141 -16.97 -2.51 -21.08
C ARG A 141 -17.06 -3.59 -22.16
N GLU A 142 -18.03 -3.48 -23.07
CA GLU A 142 -18.18 -4.41 -24.20
C GLU A 142 -16.92 -4.48 -25.07
N TRP A 143 -16.24 -3.35 -25.26
CA TRP A 143 -14.98 -3.31 -26.00
C TRP A 143 -13.86 -4.05 -25.24
N LEU A 144 -13.70 -3.80 -23.94
CA LEU A 144 -12.70 -4.47 -23.10
C LEU A 144 -12.93 -5.99 -23.07
N GLU A 145 -14.17 -6.42 -22.86
CA GLU A 145 -14.56 -7.84 -22.87
C GLU A 145 -14.25 -8.50 -24.23
N ALA A 146 -14.54 -7.80 -25.34
CA ALA A 146 -14.26 -8.31 -26.68
C ALA A 146 -12.76 -8.45 -26.97
N GLU A 147 -11.93 -7.59 -26.38
CA GLU A 147 -10.47 -7.62 -26.49
C GLU A 147 -9.81 -8.52 -25.41
N GLY A 148 -10.60 -9.12 -24.52
CA GLY A 148 -10.15 -10.06 -23.50
C GLY A 148 -9.55 -9.41 -22.25
N TYR A 149 -9.99 -8.19 -21.89
CA TYR A 149 -9.55 -7.48 -20.69
C TYR A 149 -10.71 -7.27 -19.71
N ASP A 150 -10.44 -7.51 -18.42
CA ASP A 150 -11.45 -7.35 -17.36
C ASP A 150 -11.77 -5.88 -17.06
N ASP A 151 -10.77 -5.01 -17.17
CA ASP A 151 -10.86 -3.58 -16.85
C ASP A 151 -9.87 -2.73 -17.67
N THR A 152 -10.05 -1.41 -17.62
CA THR A 152 -9.18 -0.46 -18.34
C THR A 152 -7.72 -0.57 -17.89
N ILE A 153 -7.45 -0.84 -16.61
CA ILE A 153 -6.10 -0.92 -16.05
C ILE A 153 -5.34 -2.13 -16.62
N SER A 154 -6.03 -3.25 -16.83
CA SER A 154 -5.50 -4.44 -17.47
C SER A 154 -5.08 -4.17 -18.91
N TYR A 155 -5.87 -3.38 -19.64
CA TYR A 155 -5.50 -2.94 -20.99
C TYR A 155 -4.30 -1.98 -20.99
N VAL A 156 -4.29 -1.00 -20.07
CA VAL A 156 -3.13 -0.09 -19.89
C VAL A 156 -1.85 -0.88 -19.64
N ARG A 157 -1.91 -1.90 -18.77
CA ARG A 157 -0.77 -2.77 -18.47
C ARG A 157 -0.27 -3.49 -19.73
N ALA A 158 -1.18 -4.13 -20.48
CA ALA A 158 -0.82 -4.87 -21.69
C ALA A 158 -0.17 -3.98 -22.75
N ILE A 159 -0.72 -2.78 -22.97
CA ILE A 159 -0.15 -1.79 -23.89
C ILE A 159 1.23 -1.30 -23.42
N SER A 160 1.40 -1.10 -22.12
CA SER A 160 2.68 -0.66 -21.54
C SER A 160 3.81 -1.68 -21.77
N VAL A 161 3.51 -2.99 -21.60
CA VAL A 161 4.46 -4.07 -21.94
C VAL A 161 4.84 -4.00 -23.41
N ARG A 162 3.87 -3.89 -24.32
CA ARG A 162 4.16 -3.81 -25.76
C ARG A 162 4.99 -2.58 -26.14
N ILE A 163 4.76 -1.43 -25.50
CA ILE A 163 5.57 -0.22 -25.73
C ILE A 163 7.03 -0.48 -25.31
N LEU A 164 7.25 -1.05 -24.12
CA LEU A 164 8.59 -1.40 -23.63
C LEU A 164 9.32 -2.38 -24.56
N GLU A 165 8.62 -3.44 -25.00
CA GLU A 165 9.20 -4.53 -25.79
C GLU A 165 9.41 -4.20 -27.26
N GLU A 166 8.50 -3.43 -27.85
CA GLU A 166 8.50 -3.20 -29.30
C GLU A 166 9.08 -1.85 -29.70
N THR A 167 9.24 -0.90 -28.76
CA THR A 167 9.66 0.47 -29.09
C THR A 167 10.77 1.02 -28.20
N GLY A 168 10.95 0.51 -26.98
CA GLY A 168 11.96 1.02 -26.05
C GLY A 168 11.57 2.31 -25.30
N LEU A 169 10.42 2.91 -25.63
CA LEU A 169 9.89 4.05 -24.87
C LEU A 169 9.49 3.60 -23.45
N LEU A 170 9.67 4.50 -22.48
CA LEU A 170 9.24 4.28 -21.10
C LEU A 170 7.80 4.76 -20.89
N PRO A 171 6.86 3.90 -20.48
CA PRO A 171 5.50 4.32 -20.19
C PRO A 171 5.42 5.25 -18.97
N HIS A 172 4.84 6.43 -19.15
CA HIS A 172 4.38 7.29 -18.05
C HIS A 172 2.85 7.25 -18.01
N LEU A 173 2.27 6.73 -16.93
CA LEU A 173 0.84 6.42 -16.89
C LEU A 173 0.05 7.46 -16.11
N ASN A 174 -0.95 8.06 -16.76
CA ASN A 174 -1.92 8.96 -16.12
C ASN A 174 -3.35 8.37 -16.21
N PRO A 175 -3.64 7.24 -15.52
CA PRO A 175 -4.96 6.60 -15.57
C PRO A 175 -6.01 7.23 -14.64
N GLY A 176 -5.64 8.28 -13.90
CA GLY A 176 -6.53 8.92 -12.93
C GLY A 176 -6.49 8.23 -11.56
N VAL A 177 -7.64 8.04 -10.94
CA VAL A 177 -7.77 7.41 -9.62
C VAL A 177 -7.45 5.92 -9.70
N MET A 178 -6.41 5.53 -8.95
CA MET A 178 -5.91 4.17 -8.84
C MET A 178 -6.11 3.64 -7.42
N SER A 179 -6.48 2.36 -7.32
CA SER A 179 -6.39 1.62 -6.06
C SER A 179 -4.94 1.20 -5.78
N TRP A 180 -4.70 0.73 -4.54
CA TRP A 180 -3.41 0.13 -4.21
C TRP A 180 -3.09 -1.09 -5.10
N ALA A 181 -4.09 -1.93 -5.40
CA ALA A 181 -3.94 -3.06 -6.31
C ALA A 181 -3.54 -2.62 -7.74
N ASP A 182 -4.13 -1.51 -8.24
CA ASP A 182 -3.77 -0.95 -9.55
C ASP A 182 -2.29 -0.53 -9.58
N PHE A 183 -1.78 0.07 -8.49
CA PHE A 183 -0.35 0.38 -8.38
C PHE A 183 0.52 -0.87 -8.45
N GLN A 184 0.15 -1.96 -7.76
CA GLN A 184 0.92 -3.21 -7.82
C GLN A 184 0.92 -3.81 -9.23
N ARG A 185 -0.20 -3.69 -9.96
CA ARG A 185 -0.34 -4.17 -11.35
C ARG A 185 0.47 -3.35 -12.35
N LEU A 186 0.52 -2.03 -12.17
CA LEU A 186 1.12 -1.10 -13.13
C LEU A 186 2.61 -0.78 -12.85
N LYS A 187 3.06 -0.90 -11.60
CA LYS A 187 4.45 -0.61 -11.23
C LYS A 187 5.49 -1.43 -12.03
N PRO A 188 5.26 -2.72 -12.37
CA PRO A 188 6.20 -3.49 -13.19
C PRO A 188 6.31 -3.05 -14.65
N VAL A 189 5.45 -2.13 -15.12
CA VAL A 189 5.38 -1.72 -16.52
C VAL A 189 5.52 -0.21 -16.72
N ALA A 190 5.61 0.57 -15.63
CA ALA A 190 5.73 2.01 -15.68
C ALA A 190 6.70 2.55 -14.62
N PRO A 191 7.83 3.15 -15.03
CA PRO A 191 8.77 3.77 -14.08
C PRO A 191 8.20 5.03 -13.42
N SER A 192 7.10 5.56 -13.95
CA SER A 192 6.45 6.77 -13.45
C SER A 192 4.95 6.75 -13.72
N MET A 193 4.18 7.33 -12.80
CA MET A 193 2.74 7.51 -12.95
C MET A 193 2.32 8.92 -12.49
N GLY A 194 1.11 9.35 -12.80
CA GLY A 194 0.67 10.68 -12.41
C GLY A 194 -0.85 10.86 -12.31
N MET A 195 -1.22 11.81 -11.46
CA MET A 195 -2.58 12.30 -11.29
C MET A 195 -2.55 13.69 -10.64
N MET A 196 -3.17 14.68 -11.28
CA MET A 196 -3.33 16.02 -10.69
C MET A 196 -4.19 15.96 -9.42
N LEU A 197 -3.76 16.56 -8.30
CA LEU A 197 -4.65 16.77 -7.15
C LEU A 197 -5.73 17.81 -7.50
N GLU A 198 -5.33 18.81 -8.28
CA GLU A 198 -6.11 19.99 -8.70
C GLU A 198 -6.44 20.94 -7.55
N THR A 199 -7.15 20.46 -6.52
CA THR A 199 -7.59 21.25 -5.36
C THR A 199 -8.03 20.34 -4.20
N THR A 200 -7.90 20.82 -2.96
CA THR A 200 -8.51 20.19 -1.77
C THR A 200 -9.89 20.74 -1.41
N ALA A 201 -10.41 21.70 -2.18
CA ALA A 201 -11.66 22.37 -1.89
C ALA A 201 -12.88 21.47 -2.15
N THR A 202 -13.38 20.79 -1.10
CA THR A 202 -14.53 19.87 -1.19
C THR A 202 -15.78 20.53 -1.79
N ARG A 203 -16.02 21.82 -1.55
CA ARG A 203 -17.18 22.53 -2.11
C ARG A 203 -17.20 22.55 -3.64
N LEU A 204 -16.04 22.57 -4.30
CA LEU A 204 -15.95 22.56 -5.77
C LEU A 204 -16.41 21.23 -6.38
N TRP A 205 -16.40 20.17 -5.58
CA TRP A 205 -16.90 18.83 -5.90
C TRP A 205 -18.32 18.58 -5.39
N SER A 206 -18.65 18.98 -4.15
CA SER A 206 -19.93 18.64 -3.53
C SER A 206 -21.08 19.58 -3.91
N GLU A 207 -20.82 20.84 -4.27
CA GLU A 207 -21.87 21.83 -4.51
C GLU A 207 -22.29 21.89 -5.99
N PRO A 208 -23.61 21.97 -6.30
CA PRO A 208 -24.09 22.17 -7.66
C PRO A 208 -23.48 23.41 -8.32
N GLY A 209 -22.92 23.23 -9.51
CA GLY A 209 -22.26 24.28 -10.28
C GLY A 209 -20.74 24.38 -10.06
N GLY A 210 -20.18 23.66 -9.07
CA GLY A 210 -18.74 23.50 -8.93
C GLY A 210 -18.10 22.80 -10.14
N PRO A 211 -16.79 23.01 -10.42
CA PRO A 211 -16.09 22.46 -11.59
C PRO A 211 -16.06 20.92 -11.62
N HIS A 212 -16.17 20.29 -10.45
CA HIS A 212 -16.07 18.85 -10.25
C HIS A 212 -17.41 18.21 -9.88
N HIS A 213 -18.48 18.98 -9.79
CA HIS A 213 -19.80 18.47 -9.41
C HIS A 213 -20.28 17.37 -10.37
N GLY A 214 -20.61 16.21 -9.82
CA GLY A 214 -21.00 15.02 -10.60
C GLY A 214 -19.83 14.22 -11.18
N SER A 215 -18.60 14.44 -10.69
CA SER A 215 -17.39 13.68 -11.03
C SER A 215 -16.90 12.91 -9.78
N PRO A 216 -17.23 11.62 -9.63
CA PRO A 216 -16.89 10.87 -8.42
C PRO A 216 -15.39 10.85 -8.10
N ASP A 217 -14.52 10.86 -9.12
CA ASP A 217 -13.07 10.75 -8.92
C ASP A 217 -12.37 12.08 -8.67
N LYS A 218 -13.15 13.16 -8.65
CA LYS A 218 -12.68 14.50 -8.30
C LYS A 218 -12.92 14.85 -6.84
N GLU A 219 -13.35 13.89 -6.02
CA GLU A 219 -13.39 14.07 -4.57
C GLU A 219 -11.97 14.24 -4.00
N PRO A 220 -11.68 15.32 -3.26
CA PRO A 220 -10.35 15.55 -2.71
C PRO A 220 -9.80 14.40 -1.85
N ALA A 221 -10.64 13.78 -1.02
CA ALA A 221 -10.23 12.69 -0.14
C ALA A 221 -9.76 11.46 -0.93
N VAL A 222 -10.46 11.13 -2.03
CA VAL A 222 -10.08 10.04 -2.94
C VAL A 222 -8.74 10.35 -3.61
N ARG A 223 -8.55 11.58 -4.09
CA ARG A 223 -7.30 11.96 -4.78
C ARG A 223 -6.10 11.99 -3.84
N LEU A 224 -6.27 12.49 -2.61
CA LEU A 224 -5.23 12.44 -1.58
C LEU A 224 -4.86 10.99 -1.24
N ARG A 225 -5.84 10.08 -1.14
CA ARG A 225 -5.58 8.65 -0.91
C ARG A 225 -4.73 8.03 -2.02
N VAL A 226 -4.99 8.34 -3.30
CA VAL A 226 -4.16 7.84 -4.42
C VAL A 226 -2.71 8.28 -4.27
N LEU A 227 -2.46 9.54 -3.88
CA LEU A 227 -1.11 10.06 -3.67
C LEU A 227 -0.41 9.37 -2.49
N GLU A 228 -1.15 9.07 -1.42
CA GLU A 228 -0.64 8.30 -0.29
C GLU A 228 -0.34 6.85 -0.72
N ASP A 229 -1.23 6.20 -1.46
CA ASP A 229 -1.07 4.82 -1.94
C ASP A 229 0.07 4.68 -2.98
N ALA A 230 0.32 5.70 -3.80
CA ALA A 230 1.50 5.79 -4.67
C ALA A 230 2.80 5.78 -3.85
N GLY A 231 2.83 6.62 -2.80
CA GLY A 231 3.95 6.68 -1.85
C GLY A 231 4.16 5.36 -1.10
N ARG A 232 3.08 4.71 -0.66
CA ARG A 232 3.09 3.37 -0.02
C ARG A 232 3.64 2.30 -0.95
N SER A 233 3.33 2.41 -2.24
CA SER A 233 3.74 1.47 -3.28
C SER A 233 5.14 1.75 -3.83
N SER A 234 5.83 2.80 -3.36
CA SER A 234 7.10 3.27 -3.91
C SER A 234 7.02 3.48 -5.42
N VAL A 235 6.00 4.21 -5.88
CA VAL A 235 5.83 4.61 -7.28
C VAL A 235 6.21 6.09 -7.39
N PRO A 236 7.21 6.47 -8.21
CA PRO A 236 7.48 7.86 -8.53
C PRO A 236 6.24 8.49 -9.17
N PHE A 237 5.73 9.54 -8.53
CA PHE A 237 4.40 10.06 -8.84
C PHE A 237 4.42 11.55 -9.17
N THR A 238 3.81 11.91 -10.30
CA THR A 238 3.56 13.30 -10.70
C THR A 238 2.19 13.74 -10.17
N SER A 239 2.13 14.90 -9.52
CA SER A 239 0.86 15.53 -9.15
C SER A 239 0.91 17.04 -9.38
N GLY A 240 -0.11 17.78 -8.96
CA GLY A 240 -0.20 19.19 -9.29
C GLY A 240 -1.51 19.86 -8.93
N LEU A 241 -1.55 21.17 -9.10
CA LEU A 241 -2.74 22.00 -8.95
C LEU A 241 -3.19 22.55 -10.30
N LEU A 242 -4.51 22.66 -10.45
CA LEU A 242 -5.14 23.38 -11.55
C LEU A 242 -5.74 24.65 -10.95
N ILE A 243 -5.10 25.79 -11.19
CA ILE A 243 -5.48 27.06 -10.55
C ILE A 243 -6.48 27.85 -11.39
N GLY A 244 -7.38 28.57 -10.73
CA GLY A 244 -8.40 29.41 -11.35
C GLY A 244 -9.68 28.67 -11.73
N ILE A 245 -9.94 27.51 -11.11
CA ILE A 245 -11.18 26.74 -11.32
C ILE A 245 -12.31 27.12 -10.36
N GLY A 246 -12.03 28.07 -9.45
CA GLY A 246 -12.99 28.63 -8.50
C GLY A 246 -12.55 28.49 -7.05
N GLU A 247 -11.35 27.97 -6.79
CA GLU A 247 -10.74 27.88 -5.46
C GLU A 247 -10.34 29.26 -4.92
N THR A 248 -10.38 29.44 -3.60
CA THR A 248 -9.83 30.63 -2.94
C THR A 248 -8.31 30.51 -2.76
N TYR A 249 -7.64 31.61 -2.38
CA TYR A 249 -6.21 31.57 -2.11
C TYR A 249 -5.88 30.71 -0.88
N GLU A 250 -6.76 30.68 0.12
CA GLU A 250 -6.65 29.81 1.30
C GLU A 250 -6.75 28.34 0.88
N GLU A 251 -7.75 27.97 0.09
CA GLU A 251 -7.92 26.61 -0.42
C GLU A 251 -6.74 26.16 -1.29
N ARG A 252 -6.18 27.07 -2.10
CA ARG A 252 -4.97 26.81 -2.89
C ARG A 252 -3.74 26.61 -1.99
N ALA A 253 -3.59 27.41 -0.95
CA ALA A 253 -2.52 27.23 0.03
C ALA A 253 -2.65 25.90 0.78
N GLU A 254 -3.85 25.56 1.26
CA GLU A 254 -4.15 24.27 1.90
C GLU A 254 -3.81 23.09 0.98
N SER A 255 -4.12 23.20 -0.31
CA SER A 255 -3.77 22.18 -1.31
C SER A 255 -2.26 21.98 -1.42
N LEU A 256 -1.46 23.05 -1.43
CA LEU A 256 0.01 22.98 -1.41
C LEU A 256 0.53 22.34 -0.12
N PHE A 257 -0.05 22.66 1.04
CA PHE A 257 0.32 22.03 2.31
C PHE A 257 -0.05 20.54 2.36
N ALA A 258 -1.18 20.14 1.77
CA ALA A 258 -1.57 18.73 1.66
C ALA A 258 -0.55 17.95 0.81
N LEU A 259 -0.12 18.50 -0.32
CA LEU A 259 0.94 17.94 -1.16
C LEU A 259 2.29 17.89 -0.43
N ARG A 260 2.63 18.94 0.34
CA ARG A 260 3.85 18.97 1.16
C ARG A 260 3.86 17.86 2.21
N ARG A 261 2.74 17.65 2.90
CA ARG A 261 2.58 16.58 3.90
C ARG A 261 2.85 15.21 3.28
N ILE A 262 2.24 14.91 2.13
CA ILE A 262 2.43 13.65 1.41
C ILE A 262 3.88 13.52 0.90
N SER A 263 4.41 14.55 0.25
CA SER A 263 5.79 14.58 -0.24
C SER A 263 6.80 14.29 0.89
N ARG A 264 6.61 14.87 2.08
CA ARG A 264 7.47 14.59 3.25
C ARG A 264 7.27 13.19 3.82
N ALA A 265 6.05 12.67 3.85
CA ALA A 265 5.76 11.38 4.45
C ALA A 265 6.33 10.20 3.61
N TYR A 266 6.29 10.33 2.28
CA TYR A 266 6.60 9.22 1.38
C TYR A 266 7.83 9.46 0.50
N HIS A 267 8.23 10.71 0.26
CA HIS A 267 9.28 11.09 -0.69
C HIS A 267 9.06 10.54 -2.12
N GLY A 268 7.79 10.34 -2.51
CA GLY A 268 7.41 9.76 -3.81
C GLY A 268 6.85 10.75 -4.83
N ILE A 269 6.50 11.98 -4.42
CA ILE A 269 6.10 13.03 -5.36
C ILE A 269 7.37 13.54 -6.03
N GLN A 270 7.58 13.16 -7.29
CA GLN A 270 8.76 13.55 -8.07
C GLN A 270 8.61 14.92 -8.73
N GLU A 271 7.36 15.32 -9.02
CA GLU A 271 7.03 16.52 -9.78
C GLU A 271 5.73 17.12 -9.27
N LEU A 272 5.73 18.45 -9.14
CA LEU A 272 4.54 19.23 -8.88
C LEU A 272 4.24 20.19 -10.04
N ILE A 273 3.16 19.90 -10.76
CA ILE A 273 2.65 20.70 -11.88
C ILE A 273 1.78 21.83 -11.35
N ILE A 274 2.12 23.07 -11.65
CA ILE A 274 1.24 24.23 -11.43
C ILE A 274 0.71 24.66 -12.79
N GLN A 275 -0.56 24.36 -13.04
CA GLN A 275 -1.20 24.65 -14.32
C GLN A 275 -2.33 25.68 -14.13
N ASN A 276 -2.36 26.68 -14.98
CA ASN A 276 -3.46 27.64 -15.05
C ASN A 276 -4.65 27.09 -15.83
N PHE A 277 -5.86 27.33 -15.32
CA PHE A 277 -7.09 27.14 -16.07
C PHE A 277 -7.18 28.12 -17.24
N ARG A 278 -7.60 27.58 -18.39
CA ARG A 278 -7.90 28.33 -19.61
C ARG A 278 -9.33 27.99 -20.03
N ALA A 279 -10.15 29.01 -20.22
CA ALA A 279 -11.54 28.85 -20.58
C ALA A 279 -11.67 28.38 -22.04
N LYS A 280 -12.55 27.38 -22.25
CA LYS A 280 -12.72 26.74 -23.55
C LYS A 280 -14.18 26.83 -24.02
N PRO A 281 -14.46 27.17 -25.29
CA PRO A 281 -15.83 27.39 -25.78
C PRO A 281 -16.79 26.21 -25.59
N ASP A 282 -16.29 24.98 -25.70
CA ASP A 282 -17.09 23.74 -25.66
C ASP A 282 -17.27 23.17 -24.26
N THR A 283 -17.02 23.97 -23.22
CA THR A 283 -17.09 23.54 -21.82
C THR A 283 -18.23 24.25 -21.06
N ALA A 284 -18.64 23.67 -19.94
CA ALA A 284 -19.60 24.32 -19.05
C ALA A 284 -19.00 25.58 -18.40
N MET A 285 -17.67 25.62 -18.26
CA MET A 285 -16.91 26.76 -17.73
C MET A 285 -16.46 27.78 -18.78
N ARG A 286 -17.00 27.75 -20.02
CA ARG A 286 -16.64 28.70 -21.09
C ARG A 286 -16.76 30.19 -20.74
N GLY A 287 -17.57 30.54 -19.74
CA GLY A 287 -17.78 31.91 -19.27
C GLY A 287 -16.95 32.31 -18.05
N MET A 288 -16.11 31.41 -17.54
CA MET A 288 -15.20 31.71 -16.44
C MET A 288 -13.94 32.42 -16.98
N PRO A 289 -13.35 33.36 -16.23
CA PRO A 289 -12.10 33.98 -16.62
C PRO A 289 -10.94 32.97 -16.57
N ASP A 290 -9.93 33.20 -17.40
CA ASP A 290 -8.66 32.48 -17.33
C ASP A 290 -7.96 32.77 -16.00
N ALA A 291 -7.12 31.84 -15.54
CA ALA A 291 -6.12 32.16 -14.53
C ALA A 291 -5.02 33.02 -15.15
N GLU A 292 -4.89 34.24 -14.64
CA GLU A 292 -3.92 35.23 -15.10
C GLU A 292 -2.48 34.77 -14.84
N LEU A 293 -1.55 35.28 -15.65
CA LEU A 293 -0.13 34.90 -15.54
C LEU A 293 0.46 35.25 -14.17
N ASP A 294 0.09 36.38 -13.58
CA ASP A 294 0.56 36.77 -12.24
C ASP A 294 0.11 35.79 -11.16
N ASP A 295 -1.09 35.21 -11.29
CA ASP A 295 -1.58 34.15 -10.39
C ASP A 295 -0.75 32.87 -10.52
N LEU A 296 -0.36 32.51 -11.74
CA LEU A 296 0.52 31.38 -12.01
C LEU A 296 1.90 31.59 -11.40
N VAL A 297 2.53 32.75 -11.67
CA VAL A 297 3.85 33.11 -11.13
C VAL A 297 3.83 33.13 -9.60
N ALA A 298 2.81 33.74 -8.98
CA ALA A 298 2.67 33.77 -7.53
C ALA A 298 2.53 32.35 -6.95
N THR A 299 1.72 31.50 -7.59
CA THR A 299 1.51 30.12 -7.13
C THR A 299 2.78 29.29 -7.23
N ILE A 300 3.55 29.39 -8.32
CA ILE A 300 4.84 28.69 -8.46
C ILE A 300 5.82 29.14 -7.37
N ALA A 301 5.93 30.44 -7.12
CA ALA A 301 6.85 30.96 -6.12
C ALA A 301 6.46 30.56 -4.70
N VAL A 302 5.16 30.58 -4.37
CA VAL A 302 4.66 30.05 -3.09
C VAL A 302 4.88 28.55 -2.97
N ALA A 303 4.60 27.77 -4.03
CA ALA A 303 4.84 26.33 -4.04
C ALA A 303 6.33 26.01 -3.79
N ARG A 304 7.25 26.77 -4.38
CA ARG A 304 8.70 26.63 -4.15
C ARG A 304 9.08 26.84 -2.69
N HIS A 305 8.50 27.84 -2.03
CA HIS A 305 8.74 28.09 -0.61
C HIS A 305 8.14 27.02 0.31
N ILE A 306 6.95 26.50 0.00
CA ILE A 306 6.28 25.46 0.80
C ILE A 306 6.95 24.09 0.61
N MET A 307 7.23 23.72 -0.63
CA MET A 307 7.81 22.42 -0.99
C MET A 307 9.30 22.35 -0.72
N GLY A 308 9.99 23.48 -0.76
CA GLY A 308 11.40 23.62 -0.43
C GLY A 308 12.33 23.38 -1.63
N PRO A 309 13.66 23.36 -1.36
CA PRO A 309 14.67 23.33 -2.41
C PRO A 309 14.71 22.02 -3.20
N SER A 310 14.36 20.88 -2.60
CA SER A 310 14.46 19.57 -3.26
C SER A 310 13.27 19.23 -4.17
N ALA A 311 12.21 20.03 -4.19
CA ALA A 311 11.03 19.72 -4.99
C ALA A 311 11.25 20.07 -6.47
N CYS A 312 10.75 19.26 -7.41
CA CYS A 312 10.74 19.66 -8.81
C CYS A 312 9.40 20.32 -9.14
N LEU A 313 9.46 21.53 -9.70
CA LEU A 313 8.28 22.33 -10.04
C LEU A 313 8.20 22.54 -11.54
N GLN A 314 7.03 22.22 -12.09
CA GLN A 314 6.74 22.29 -13.50
C GLN A 314 5.56 23.24 -13.75
N ALA A 315 5.63 24.00 -14.85
CA ALA A 315 4.50 24.76 -15.36
C ALA A 315 4.39 24.54 -16.89
N PRO A 316 3.19 24.41 -17.48
CA PRO A 316 3.05 24.11 -18.91
C PRO A 316 3.57 25.27 -19.77
N PRO A 317 4.61 25.04 -20.61
CA PRO A 317 5.25 26.12 -21.35
C PRO A 317 4.38 26.67 -22.50
N ASN A 318 3.40 25.89 -22.97
CA ASN A 318 2.44 26.28 -24.02
C ASN A 318 1.31 27.20 -23.51
N LEU A 319 1.16 27.38 -22.19
CA LEU A 319 0.03 28.13 -21.59
C LEU A 319 0.40 29.52 -21.05
N VAL A 320 1.59 30.04 -21.39
CA VAL A 320 2.12 31.29 -20.83
C VAL A 320 2.48 32.37 -21.87
N ASP A 321 2.01 32.22 -23.11
CA ASP A 321 2.11 33.25 -24.16
C ASP A 321 3.55 33.82 -24.37
N GLY A 322 4.58 33.01 -24.14
CA GLY A 322 6.00 33.37 -24.34
C GLY A 322 6.72 33.92 -23.10
N GLU A 323 6.06 33.99 -21.95
CA GLU A 323 6.61 34.57 -20.70
C GLU A 323 7.49 33.58 -19.91
N TYR A 324 8.39 32.86 -20.60
CA TYR A 324 9.23 31.80 -20.03
C TYR A 324 10.11 32.29 -18.88
N ALA A 325 10.72 33.47 -19.04
CA ALA A 325 11.61 34.06 -18.04
C ALA A 325 10.90 34.33 -16.71
N ARG A 326 9.59 34.62 -16.73
CA ARG A 326 8.81 34.84 -15.51
C ARG A 326 8.57 33.54 -14.74
N LEU A 327 8.36 32.43 -15.44
CA LEU A 327 8.20 31.12 -14.81
C LEU A 327 9.53 30.63 -14.21
N ILE A 328 10.63 30.77 -14.97
CA ILE A 328 11.98 30.53 -14.44
C ILE A 328 12.20 31.42 -13.23
N GLY A 329 11.94 32.72 -13.32
CA GLY A 329 12.04 33.66 -12.20
C GLY A 329 11.21 33.24 -10.97
N ALA A 330 10.06 32.61 -11.17
CA ALA A 330 9.19 32.12 -10.10
C ALA A 330 9.70 30.86 -9.39
N GLY A 331 10.65 30.13 -9.98
CA GLY A 331 11.25 28.96 -9.34
C GLY A 331 10.92 27.60 -9.96
N ILE A 332 10.43 27.53 -11.21
CA ILE A 332 10.40 26.25 -11.93
C ILE A 332 11.83 25.75 -12.18
N ASP A 333 12.00 24.45 -12.23
CA ASP A 333 13.23 23.77 -12.65
C ASP A 333 13.00 22.70 -13.73
N ASP A 334 11.76 22.53 -14.16
CA ASP A 334 11.37 21.57 -15.19
C ASP A 334 10.27 22.13 -16.11
N TRP A 335 10.38 21.86 -17.41
CA TRP A 335 9.37 22.23 -18.41
C TRP A 335 8.30 21.16 -18.65
N GLY A 336 8.46 19.97 -18.08
CA GLY A 336 7.55 18.84 -18.21
C GLY A 336 7.82 17.99 -19.45
N GLY A 337 6.84 17.15 -19.79
CA GLY A 337 6.83 16.37 -21.03
C GLY A 337 6.53 17.26 -22.24
N VAL A 338 7.45 17.30 -23.20
CA VAL A 338 7.32 18.08 -24.45
C VAL A 338 7.39 17.13 -25.63
N SER A 339 6.35 17.16 -26.46
CA SER A 339 6.24 16.27 -27.61
C SER A 339 6.59 16.98 -28.93
N PRO A 340 7.56 16.46 -29.71
CA PRO A 340 7.85 16.94 -31.06
C PRO A 340 6.90 16.38 -32.13
N LEU A 341 6.03 15.43 -31.77
CA LEU A 341 5.23 14.65 -32.73
C LEU A 341 3.72 14.85 -32.55
N THR A 342 3.22 14.54 -31.36
CA THR A 342 1.79 14.58 -31.04
C THR A 342 1.40 15.93 -30.43
N PRO A 343 0.18 16.44 -30.70
CA PRO A 343 -0.32 17.65 -30.06
C PRO A 343 -0.56 17.44 -28.56
N ASP A 344 -0.74 18.54 -27.82
CA ASP A 344 -1.33 18.48 -26.48
C ASP A 344 -2.81 18.11 -26.63
N HIS A 345 -3.20 16.89 -26.26
CA HIS A 345 -4.59 16.46 -26.37
C HIS A 345 -5.50 17.05 -25.28
N VAL A 346 -4.92 17.65 -24.23
CA VAL A 346 -5.66 18.36 -23.18
C VAL A 346 -5.95 19.79 -23.64
N ASN A 347 -4.95 20.48 -24.20
CA ASN A 347 -5.07 21.85 -24.76
C ASN A 347 -4.68 21.89 -26.25
N PRO A 348 -5.46 21.25 -27.14
CA PRO A 348 -5.12 21.14 -28.56
C PRO A 348 -4.99 22.48 -29.29
N GLU A 349 -5.58 23.54 -28.75
CA GLU A 349 -5.49 24.91 -29.24
C GLU A 349 -4.16 25.62 -28.88
N ARG A 350 -3.34 25.03 -28.01
CA ARG A 350 -2.05 25.55 -27.54
C ARG A 350 -0.94 24.51 -27.80
N PRO A 351 -0.33 24.49 -28.99
CA PRO A 351 0.66 23.47 -29.35
C PRO A 351 1.92 23.56 -28.48
N TRP A 352 2.63 22.43 -28.35
CA TRP A 352 3.92 22.38 -27.67
C TRP A 352 4.93 23.35 -28.31
N PRO A 353 5.72 24.09 -27.51
CA PRO A 353 6.85 24.83 -28.05
C PRO A 353 7.90 23.86 -28.59
N GLN A 354 8.65 24.31 -29.59
CA GLN A 354 9.80 23.57 -30.10
C GLN A 354 10.88 23.48 -29.01
N ILE A 355 11.56 22.33 -28.92
CA ILE A 355 12.61 22.10 -27.89
C ILE A 355 13.74 23.13 -28.03
N ASP A 356 14.13 23.48 -29.27
CA ASP A 356 15.16 24.50 -29.52
C ASP A 356 14.76 25.88 -28.96
N LEU A 357 13.48 26.23 -29.01
CA LEU A 357 12.97 27.47 -28.41
C LEU A 357 13.09 27.41 -26.88
N LEU A 358 12.75 26.28 -26.26
CA LEU A 358 12.93 26.12 -24.81
C LEU A 358 14.40 26.20 -24.40
N ALA A 359 15.31 25.66 -25.22
CA ALA A 359 16.74 25.74 -24.99
C ALA A 359 17.23 27.20 -25.07
N GLU A 360 16.82 27.94 -26.10
CA GLU A 360 17.14 29.36 -26.27
C GLU A 360 16.63 30.20 -25.09
N GLN A 361 15.37 30.00 -24.70
CA GLN A 361 14.73 30.77 -23.62
C GLN A 361 15.33 30.43 -22.24
N SER A 362 15.68 29.17 -22.01
CA SER A 362 16.38 28.74 -20.78
C SER A 362 17.78 29.35 -20.73
N ALA A 363 18.52 29.32 -21.85
CA ALA A 363 19.85 29.91 -21.95
C ALA A 363 19.82 31.44 -21.76
N ALA A 364 18.82 32.13 -22.31
CA ALA A 364 18.61 33.56 -22.10
C ALA A 364 18.37 33.92 -20.63
N ALA A 365 17.81 32.99 -19.85
CA ALA A 365 17.63 33.11 -18.40
C ALA A 365 18.83 32.59 -17.59
N GLY A 366 19.91 32.13 -18.23
CA GLY A 366 21.14 31.65 -17.58
C GLY A 366 21.14 30.15 -17.23
N PHE A 367 20.26 29.35 -17.84
CA PHE A 367 20.16 27.91 -17.58
C PHE A 367 20.48 27.07 -18.81
N GLU A 368 21.16 25.93 -18.61
CA GLU A 368 21.29 24.87 -19.60
C GLU A 368 20.03 23.99 -19.57
N LEU A 369 19.45 23.73 -20.74
CA LEU A 369 18.35 22.78 -20.88
C LEU A 369 18.90 21.36 -21.04
N ARG A 370 18.49 20.43 -20.17
CA ARG A 370 18.89 19.01 -20.22
C ARG A 370 17.68 18.10 -20.33
N GLU A 371 17.81 17.01 -21.08
CA GLU A 371 16.77 15.98 -21.14
C GLU A 371 16.83 15.08 -19.88
N ARG A 372 15.65 14.76 -19.33
CA ARG A 372 15.45 13.71 -18.33
C ARG A 372 14.53 12.63 -18.88
N LEU A 373 14.45 11.50 -18.18
CA LEU A 373 13.42 10.50 -18.42
C LEU A 373 12.09 10.92 -17.76
N CYS A 374 11.03 10.15 -18.03
CA CYS A 374 9.75 10.34 -17.35
C CYS A 374 9.83 10.13 -15.84
N VAL A 375 10.75 9.27 -15.38
CA VAL A 375 11.16 9.12 -13.99
C VAL A 375 12.33 10.04 -13.66
N TYR A 376 12.25 10.75 -12.56
CA TYR A 376 13.25 11.76 -12.20
C TYR A 376 14.60 11.16 -11.76
N PRO A 377 15.73 11.88 -11.95
CA PRO A 377 17.07 11.35 -11.73
C PRO A 377 17.36 10.81 -10.32
N GLU A 378 16.68 11.34 -9.31
CA GLU A 378 16.78 10.84 -7.94
C GLU A 378 16.23 9.42 -7.78
N PHE A 379 15.14 9.08 -8.46
CA PHE A 379 14.54 7.74 -8.42
C PHE A 379 15.32 6.75 -9.29
N VAL A 380 15.86 7.22 -10.42
CA VAL A 380 16.78 6.42 -11.26
C VAL A 380 18.00 5.97 -10.45
N ARG A 381 18.62 6.89 -9.69
CA ARG A 381 19.80 6.59 -8.87
C ARG A 381 19.48 5.73 -7.64
N ARG A 382 18.30 5.90 -7.04
CA ARG A 382 17.84 5.06 -5.91
C ARG A 382 17.53 3.63 -6.33
N GLY A 383 17.02 3.42 -7.54
CA GLY A 383 16.66 2.07 -8.03
C GLY A 383 15.53 1.44 -7.22
N GLU A 384 15.70 0.20 -6.78
CA GLU A 384 14.72 -0.49 -5.93
C GLU A 384 14.59 0.18 -4.56
N PRO A 385 13.39 0.28 -3.97
CA PRO A 385 12.12 -0.29 -4.43
C PRO A 385 11.33 0.65 -5.37
N TRP A 386 11.87 1.80 -5.80
CA TRP A 386 11.15 2.78 -6.63
C TRP A 386 10.96 2.33 -8.07
N LEU A 387 11.92 1.57 -8.58
CA LEU A 387 11.85 0.91 -9.88
C LEU A 387 11.68 -0.59 -9.66
N ASP A 388 10.70 -1.19 -10.34
CA ASP A 388 10.55 -2.65 -10.37
C ASP A 388 11.76 -3.28 -11.09
N PRO A 389 12.26 -4.44 -10.64
CA PRO A 389 13.36 -5.14 -11.31
C PRO A 389 13.16 -5.35 -12.81
N ARG A 390 11.91 -5.56 -13.25
CA ARG A 390 11.57 -5.73 -14.68
C ARG A 390 11.81 -4.45 -15.49
N LEU A 391 11.78 -3.27 -14.86
CA LEU A 391 12.01 -1.98 -15.53
C LEU A 391 13.48 -1.55 -15.54
N LEU A 392 14.31 -2.11 -14.65
CA LEU A 392 15.71 -1.69 -14.52
C LEU A 392 16.50 -1.77 -15.84
N PRO A 393 16.39 -2.84 -16.67
CA PRO A 393 17.08 -2.88 -17.96
C PRO A 393 16.65 -1.75 -18.90
N HIS A 394 15.35 -1.48 -18.99
CA HIS A 394 14.78 -0.44 -19.85
C HIS A 394 15.22 0.97 -19.41
N VAL A 395 15.17 1.25 -18.10
CA VAL A 395 15.58 2.56 -17.57
C VAL A 395 17.09 2.76 -17.73
N ARG A 396 17.91 1.75 -17.41
CA ARG A 396 19.38 1.83 -17.53
C ARG A 396 19.86 1.98 -18.97
N ALA A 397 19.11 1.48 -19.95
CA ALA A 397 19.43 1.67 -21.37
C ALA A 397 19.37 3.14 -21.80
N LEU A 398 18.56 3.95 -21.11
CA LEU A 398 18.27 5.34 -21.47
C LEU A 398 18.84 6.37 -20.48
N ALA A 399 19.27 5.94 -19.29
CA ALA A 399 19.75 6.81 -18.22
C ALA A 399 21.27 6.85 -18.14
N ASP A 400 21.79 8.04 -17.86
CA ASP A 400 23.18 8.23 -17.46
C ASP A 400 23.37 7.72 -16.03
N PRO A 401 24.32 6.79 -15.77
CA PRO A 401 24.45 6.12 -14.48
C PRO A 401 24.97 7.04 -13.36
N GLU A 402 25.66 8.14 -13.68
CA GLU A 402 26.20 9.06 -12.69
C GLU A 402 25.16 10.11 -12.27
N THR A 403 24.46 10.66 -13.25
CA THR A 403 23.54 11.78 -13.06
C THR A 403 22.09 11.34 -12.90
N GLY A 404 21.69 10.22 -13.50
CA GLY A 404 20.31 9.77 -13.63
C GLY A 404 19.50 10.53 -14.70
N LEU A 405 20.11 11.47 -15.43
CA LEU A 405 19.49 12.17 -16.55
C LEU A 405 19.39 11.27 -17.78
N ALA A 406 18.64 11.70 -18.80
CA ALA A 406 18.57 10.94 -20.05
C ALA A 406 19.90 11.06 -20.81
N LEU A 407 20.36 9.94 -21.39
CA LEU A 407 21.46 9.93 -22.34
C LEU A 407 20.98 10.51 -23.68
N PRO A 408 21.55 11.64 -24.17
CA PRO A 408 21.04 12.30 -25.37
C PRO A 408 21.04 11.40 -26.61
N ASP A 409 22.11 10.61 -26.78
CA ASP A 409 22.32 9.74 -27.94
C ASP A 409 21.95 8.27 -27.67
N ALA A 410 21.17 7.98 -26.61
CA ALA A 410 20.72 6.62 -26.35
C ALA A 410 19.88 6.07 -27.50
N VAL A 411 20.17 4.82 -27.87
CA VAL A 411 19.35 4.08 -28.83
C VAL A 411 18.05 3.68 -28.14
N VAL A 412 16.93 4.20 -28.63
CA VAL A 412 15.59 3.86 -28.13
C VAL A 412 15.12 2.62 -28.87
N GLU A 413 15.39 1.46 -28.29
CA GLU A 413 15.01 0.15 -28.84
C GLU A 413 14.32 -0.72 -27.81
N GLY A 414 13.45 -1.61 -28.30
CA GLY A 414 12.71 -2.51 -27.44
C GLY A 414 13.60 -3.56 -26.78
N HIS A 415 13.32 -3.84 -25.51
CA HIS A 415 13.97 -4.91 -24.76
C HIS A 415 12.93 -5.92 -24.27
N PRO A 416 13.23 -7.22 -24.15
CA PRO A 416 12.29 -8.19 -23.62
C PRO A 416 11.82 -7.80 -22.21
N TRP A 417 10.50 -7.80 -21.99
CA TRP A 417 9.91 -7.66 -20.68
C TRP A 417 9.79 -9.07 -20.08
N GLN A 418 10.82 -9.49 -19.35
CA GLN A 418 10.86 -10.83 -18.76
C GLN A 418 10.49 -10.78 -17.28
N GLU A 419 9.62 -11.69 -16.85
CA GLU A 419 9.59 -12.06 -15.43
C GLU A 419 10.92 -12.73 -15.08
N PRO A 420 11.49 -12.49 -13.89
CA PRO A 420 12.68 -13.21 -13.46
C PRO A 420 12.42 -14.72 -13.56
N GLU A 421 13.13 -15.43 -14.44
CA GLU A 421 13.14 -16.90 -14.46
C GLU A 421 13.96 -17.39 -13.25
N GLU A 422 13.36 -17.42 -12.06
CA GLU A 422 13.92 -18.19 -10.95
C GLU A 422 13.06 -19.43 -10.70
N ALA A 423 13.69 -20.60 -10.89
CA ALA A 423 13.14 -21.88 -10.47
C ALA A 423 13.25 -22.01 -8.93
N PHE A 424 12.30 -22.72 -8.31
CA PHE A 424 12.33 -23.17 -6.91
C PHE A 424 13.52 -24.11 -6.65
N THR A 425 14.72 -23.54 -6.66
CA THR A 425 15.97 -24.20 -6.31
C THR A 425 16.32 -23.80 -4.88
N ALA A 426 16.77 -24.77 -4.08
CA ALA A 426 17.15 -24.49 -2.70
C ALA A 426 18.30 -23.48 -2.69
N ALA A 427 18.15 -22.40 -1.94
CA ALA A 427 19.16 -21.35 -1.83
C ALA A 427 19.18 -20.77 -0.41
N GLY A 428 20.36 -20.32 0.02
CA GLY A 428 20.58 -19.70 1.34
C GLY A 428 20.55 -20.69 2.52
N ARG A 429 20.29 -20.19 3.73
CA ARG A 429 20.35 -20.95 5.00
C ARG A 429 19.07 -21.77 5.24
N THR A 430 18.85 -22.78 4.39
CA THR A 430 17.61 -23.60 4.39
C THR A 430 17.41 -24.48 5.64
N ASP A 431 18.42 -24.56 6.52
CA ASP A 431 18.41 -25.21 7.84
C ASP A 431 18.06 -24.24 8.99
N LEU A 432 17.73 -22.96 8.71
CA LEU A 432 17.49 -21.94 9.75
C LEU A 432 16.47 -22.37 10.82
N HIS A 433 15.45 -23.13 10.44
CA HIS A 433 14.43 -23.68 11.34
C HIS A 433 14.99 -24.57 12.47
N THR A 434 16.18 -25.17 12.30
CA THR A 434 16.86 -25.97 13.33
C THR A 434 18.02 -25.22 13.96
N ALA A 435 18.82 -24.53 13.15
CA ALA A 435 20.02 -23.83 13.61
C ALA A 435 19.69 -22.60 14.49
N ILE A 436 18.49 -22.01 14.37
CA ILE A 436 18.10 -20.85 15.19
C ILE A 436 18.04 -21.16 16.69
N ASP A 437 17.78 -22.41 17.08
CA ASP A 437 17.70 -22.83 18.48
C ASP A 437 19.07 -23.12 19.12
N THR A 438 20.09 -23.36 18.30
CA THR A 438 21.46 -23.71 18.74
C THR A 438 22.48 -22.61 18.46
N GLU A 439 22.42 -21.98 17.29
CA GLU A 439 23.39 -20.98 16.81
C GLU A 439 22.86 -19.53 16.89
N GLY A 440 21.54 -19.34 16.88
CA GLY A 440 20.92 -18.01 16.91
C GLY A 440 21.04 -17.22 15.58
N ARG A 441 20.77 -15.90 15.64
CA ARG A 441 20.93 -14.97 14.49
C ARG A 441 22.40 -14.65 14.27
N THR A 442 22.79 -14.42 13.02
CA THR A 442 24.18 -14.06 12.68
C THR A 442 24.53 -12.59 12.96
N GLY A 443 23.54 -11.73 13.22
CA GLY A 443 23.74 -10.34 13.67
C GLY A 443 22.50 -9.69 14.32
N ASP A 444 22.72 -8.64 15.12
CA ASP A 444 21.69 -7.95 15.92
C ASP A 444 20.78 -7.01 15.09
N ARG A 445 21.27 -6.50 13.96
CA ARG A 445 20.55 -5.57 13.07
C ARG A 445 21.19 -5.55 11.67
N ARG A 446 20.42 -5.15 10.67
CA ARG A 446 20.89 -4.84 9.30
C ARG A 446 21.82 -3.61 9.29
N GLU A 447 22.73 -3.56 8.31
CA GLU A 447 23.75 -2.50 8.19
C GLU A 447 23.19 -1.13 7.75
N ASP A 448 22.02 -1.09 7.09
CA ASP A 448 21.41 0.10 6.46
C ASP A 448 20.04 0.48 7.07
N PHE A 449 19.95 0.37 8.39
CA PHE A 449 18.71 0.49 9.18
C PHE A 449 17.91 1.79 8.92
N ASP A 450 18.58 2.94 8.77
CA ASP A 450 17.93 4.25 8.69
C ASP A 450 17.38 4.58 7.28
N GLU A 451 17.94 3.99 6.24
CA GLU A 451 17.54 4.27 4.84
C GLU A 451 16.22 3.56 4.46
N VAL A 452 16.01 2.35 4.98
CA VAL A 452 14.91 1.49 4.52
C VAL A 452 13.63 1.63 5.35
N TYR A 453 13.71 2.02 6.61
CA TYR A 453 12.52 2.17 7.45
C TYR A 453 11.93 3.59 7.45
N GLY A 454 12.63 4.57 6.87
CA GLY A 454 12.17 5.94 6.63
C GLY A 454 12.53 6.94 7.74
N ASP A 455 12.12 8.20 7.57
CA ASP A 455 12.36 9.28 8.53
C ASP A 455 11.61 9.03 9.85
N TRP A 456 12.38 8.68 10.88
CA TRP A 456 11.88 8.34 12.20
C TRP A 456 11.33 9.54 12.98
N GLU A 457 11.72 10.78 12.64
CA GLU A 457 11.21 11.97 13.34
C GLU A 457 9.74 12.23 12.99
N ALA A 458 9.37 12.11 11.72
CA ALA A 458 7.98 12.22 11.27
C ALA A 458 7.06 11.14 11.86
N LEU A 459 7.59 9.93 12.08
CA LEU A 459 6.87 8.82 12.72
C LEU A 459 6.66 9.05 14.23
N ARG A 460 7.61 9.70 14.92
CA ARG A 460 7.43 10.04 16.35
C ARG A 460 6.31 11.06 16.56
N GLU A 461 6.13 12.01 15.65
CA GLU A 461 5.02 12.96 15.72
C GLU A 461 3.67 12.28 15.48
N ALA A 462 3.59 11.30 14.56
CA ALA A 462 2.37 10.52 14.33
C ALA A 462 2.07 9.50 15.46
N ALA A 463 3.11 8.94 16.09
CA ALA A 463 2.98 7.99 17.20
C ALA A 463 2.87 8.68 18.58
N ALA A 464 2.89 10.02 18.64
CA ALA A 464 2.84 10.77 19.89
C ALA A 464 1.49 10.56 20.59
N PRO A 465 1.46 10.01 21.83
CA PRO A 465 0.22 9.65 22.48
C PRO A 465 -0.56 10.89 22.95
N GLY A 466 -1.74 11.09 22.38
CA GLY A 466 -2.83 11.80 23.04
C GLY A 466 -3.50 10.88 24.08
N MET A 467 -2.82 10.58 25.19
CA MET A 467 -3.42 9.85 26.29
C MET A 467 -4.03 10.83 27.30
N VAL A 468 -5.36 10.91 27.32
CA VAL A 468 -6.10 11.44 28.47
C VAL A 468 -6.91 10.27 29.06
N PRO A 469 -6.60 9.80 30.27
CA PRO A 469 -7.49 8.90 30.98
C PRO A 469 -8.62 9.72 31.61
N GLU A 470 -9.86 9.56 31.14
CA GLU A 470 -11.03 9.99 31.89
C GLU A 470 -11.55 8.85 32.78
N ARG A 471 -11.79 9.20 34.04
CA ARG A 471 -12.24 8.34 35.15
C ARG A 471 -13.57 7.64 34.84
N ILE A 472 -13.68 6.35 35.17
CA ILE A 472 -14.97 5.69 35.36
C ILE A 472 -14.91 4.68 36.51
N ASP A 473 -15.83 4.81 37.48
CA ASP A 473 -16.16 3.78 38.47
C ASP A 473 -17.66 3.35 38.41
N THR A 474 -18.46 3.94 37.50
CA THR A 474 -19.89 3.61 37.34
C THR A 474 -20.21 2.94 36.00
N ASP A 475 -19.64 3.42 34.89
CA ASP A 475 -19.96 2.90 33.55
C ASP A 475 -19.35 1.52 33.28
N VAL A 476 -18.20 1.19 33.89
CA VAL A 476 -17.62 -0.17 33.83
C VAL A 476 -18.57 -1.19 34.46
N ARG A 477 -19.27 -0.84 35.56
CA ARG A 477 -20.26 -1.72 36.18
C ARG A 477 -21.45 -1.94 35.27
N ALA A 478 -21.96 -0.88 34.63
CA ALA A 478 -23.06 -0.98 33.67
C ALA A 478 -22.66 -1.80 32.43
N ALA A 479 -21.43 -1.61 31.93
CA ALA A 479 -20.88 -2.37 30.82
C ALA A 479 -20.71 -3.86 31.17
N LEU A 480 -20.20 -4.19 32.37
CA LEU A 480 -20.10 -5.57 32.85
C LEU A 480 -21.48 -6.23 32.99
N ALA A 481 -22.47 -5.52 33.53
CA ALA A 481 -23.83 -6.03 33.63
C ALA A 481 -24.42 -6.31 32.23
N ARG A 482 -24.22 -5.39 31.27
CA ARG A 482 -24.63 -5.58 29.89
C ARG A 482 -23.92 -6.78 29.25
N ALA A 483 -22.61 -6.90 29.41
CA ALA A 483 -21.83 -8.02 28.88
C ALA A 483 -22.29 -9.38 29.42
N ALA A 484 -22.73 -9.43 30.70
CA ALA A 484 -23.24 -10.63 31.33
C ALA A 484 -24.67 -10.99 30.89
N GLU A 485 -25.52 -10.00 30.60
CA GLU A 485 -26.89 -10.20 30.13
C GLU A 485 -26.93 -10.57 28.65
N ASP A 486 -26.27 -9.76 27.81
CA ASP A 486 -26.27 -9.87 26.36
C ASP A 486 -25.09 -9.05 25.78
N PRO A 487 -23.97 -9.70 25.41
CA PRO A 487 -22.79 -9.02 24.89
C PRO A 487 -22.99 -8.43 23.50
N GLU A 488 -23.96 -8.90 22.70
CA GLU A 488 -24.27 -8.33 21.37
C GLU A 488 -24.77 -6.88 21.50
N ARG A 489 -25.35 -6.54 22.65
CA ARG A 489 -25.87 -5.20 22.97
C ARG A 489 -24.84 -4.26 23.61
N LEU A 490 -23.55 -4.60 23.59
CA LEU A 490 -22.48 -3.70 24.03
C LEU A 490 -22.29 -2.56 23.02
N THR A 491 -22.44 -1.33 23.50
CA THR A 491 -22.07 -0.14 22.70
C THR A 491 -20.55 0.01 22.62
N ASP A 492 -20.07 0.79 21.65
CA ASP A 492 -18.63 1.01 21.49
C ASP A 492 -18.01 1.74 22.70
N GLU A 493 -18.74 2.66 23.32
CA GLU A 493 -18.32 3.31 24.57
C GLU A 493 -18.16 2.30 25.72
N GLN A 494 -19.12 1.38 25.86
CA GLN A 494 -19.07 0.33 26.88
C GLN A 494 -17.95 -0.66 26.61
N ALA A 495 -17.78 -1.09 25.35
CA ALA A 495 -16.72 -1.99 24.95
C ALA A 495 -15.33 -1.36 25.18
N LEU A 496 -15.17 -0.07 24.85
CA LEU A 496 -13.93 0.66 25.09
C LEU A 496 -13.62 0.80 26.59
N ALA A 497 -14.64 1.05 27.42
CA ALA A 497 -14.49 1.06 28.87
C ALA A 497 -14.03 -0.30 29.42
N LEU A 498 -14.58 -1.40 28.92
CA LEU A 498 -14.16 -2.76 29.30
C LEU A 498 -12.74 -3.10 28.79
N LEU A 499 -12.37 -2.62 27.59
CA LEU A 499 -11.00 -2.72 27.08
C LEU A 499 -9.98 -1.93 27.89
N HIS A 500 -10.40 -1.06 28.81
CA HIS A 500 -9.56 -0.38 29.82
C HIS A 500 -9.70 -0.95 31.24
N ALA A 501 -10.54 -1.98 31.46
CA ALA A 501 -10.74 -2.57 32.79
C ALA A 501 -9.43 -3.12 33.38
N ASP A 502 -9.24 -2.94 34.69
CA ASP A 502 -8.11 -3.46 35.44
C ASP A 502 -8.56 -4.00 36.81
N GLY A 503 -7.68 -4.73 37.49
CA GLY A 503 -7.92 -5.27 38.82
C GLY A 503 -9.25 -6.06 38.92
N PRO A 504 -10.10 -5.79 39.95
CA PRO A 504 -11.35 -6.52 40.14
C PRO A 504 -12.34 -6.44 38.98
N ALA A 505 -12.32 -5.35 38.20
CA ALA A 505 -13.19 -5.18 37.04
C ALA A 505 -12.74 -6.09 35.89
N LEU A 506 -11.43 -6.22 35.67
CA LEU A 506 -10.87 -7.16 34.70
C LEU A 506 -11.16 -8.61 35.10
N ASP A 507 -11.07 -8.94 36.39
CA ASP A 507 -11.41 -10.27 36.88
C ASP A 507 -12.88 -10.62 36.65
N ALA A 508 -13.78 -9.64 36.83
CA ALA A 508 -15.19 -9.80 36.51
C ALA A 508 -15.42 -9.98 35.00
N LEU A 509 -14.74 -9.19 34.17
CA LEU A 509 -14.80 -9.31 32.72
C LEU A 509 -14.35 -10.71 32.25
N CYS A 510 -13.23 -11.21 32.77
CA CYS A 510 -12.71 -12.53 32.44
C CYS A 510 -13.67 -13.65 32.86
N ARG A 511 -14.31 -13.54 34.04
CA ARG A 511 -15.34 -14.50 34.46
C ARG A 511 -16.54 -14.52 33.53
N ILE A 512 -17.06 -13.34 33.16
CA ILE A 512 -18.18 -13.22 32.21
C ILE A 512 -17.81 -13.86 30.86
N ALA A 513 -16.62 -13.57 30.35
CA ALA A 513 -16.13 -14.18 29.11
C ALA A 513 -15.96 -15.70 29.24
N ASP A 514 -15.44 -16.21 30.36
CA ASP A 514 -15.27 -17.66 30.56
C ASP A 514 -16.61 -18.39 30.74
N ASP A 515 -17.58 -17.78 31.43
CA ASP A 515 -18.94 -18.28 31.55
C ASP A 515 -19.64 -18.34 30.18
N LEU A 516 -19.49 -17.30 29.35
CA LEU A 516 -19.99 -17.28 27.98
C LEU A 516 -19.29 -18.32 27.11
N ARG A 517 -17.96 -18.44 27.23
CA ARG A 517 -17.21 -19.48 26.53
C ARG A 517 -17.79 -20.85 26.89
N ARG A 518 -17.97 -21.14 28.18
CA ARG A 518 -18.51 -22.41 28.66
C ARG A 518 -19.89 -22.71 28.08
N SER A 519 -20.76 -21.71 27.97
CA SER A 519 -22.11 -21.89 27.40
C SER A 519 -22.11 -22.10 25.89
N VAL A 520 -21.16 -21.51 25.16
CA VAL A 520 -21.09 -21.56 23.69
C VAL A 520 -20.31 -22.76 23.16
N VAL A 521 -19.16 -23.10 23.77
CA VAL A 521 -18.24 -24.14 23.27
C VAL A 521 -18.00 -25.29 24.24
N GLY A 522 -18.50 -25.20 25.48
CA GLY A 522 -18.34 -26.25 26.49
C GLY A 522 -17.01 -26.20 27.26
N GLU A 523 -16.66 -27.34 27.85
CA GLU A 523 -15.49 -27.45 28.75
C GLU A 523 -14.17 -27.73 28.01
N ASP A 524 -14.26 -28.38 26.85
CA ASP A 524 -13.10 -28.85 26.09
C ASP A 524 -12.24 -27.67 25.61
N VAL A 525 -10.92 -27.84 25.76
CA VAL A 525 -9.90 -27.02 25.12
C VAL A 525 -9.39 -27.76 23.91
N THR A 526 -9.54 -27.16 22.74
CA THR A 526 -9.11 -27.80 21.49
C THR A 526 -7.64 -27.55 21.18
N TYR A 527 -7.03 -28.47 20.43
CA TYR A 527 -5.69 -28.34 19.87
C TYR A 527 -5.58 -29.10 18.54
N ILE A 528 -4.59 -28.76 17.72
CA ILE A 528 -4.32 -29.43 16.44
C ILE A 528 -2.88 -29.97 16.39
N VAL A 529 -2.68 -31.10 15.73
CA VAL A 529 -1.34 -31.56 15.35
C VAL A 529 -1.07 -31.00 13.95
N THR A 530 -0.15 -30.05 13.87
CA THR A 530 0.13 -29.26 12.66
C THR A 530 1.63 -28.98 12.54
N ARG A 531 2.08 -28.71 11.32
CA ARG A 531 3.41 -28.21 11.02
C ARG A 531 3.34 -26.86 10.31
N ASN A 532 4.07 -25.87 10.79
CA ASN A 532 4.32 -24.67 9.99
C ASN A 532 5.41 -24.97 8.96
N ILE A 533 5.22 -24.50 7.72
CA ILE A 533 6.25 -24.56 6.69
C ILE A 533 6.44 -23.16 6.14
N ASN A 534 7.56 -22.54 6.52
CA ASN A 534 7.94 -21.25 5.98
C ASN A 534 8.78 -21.43 4.72
N PHE A 535 8.13 -21.42 3.54
CA PHE A 535 8.78 -21.79 2.28
C PHE A 535 9.82 -20.77 1.77
N THR A 536 9.80 -19.53 2.26
CA THR A 536 10.88 -18.55 2.07
C THR A 536 10.79 -17.48 3.16
N ASN A 537 11.92 -16.90 3.56
CA ASN A 537 11.94 -15.68 4.37
C ASN A 537 12.33 -14.43 3.57
N VAL A 538 12.57 -14.55 2.26
CA VAL A 538 12.90 -13.43 1.37
C VAL A 538 11.65 -12.57 1.13
N CYS A 539 11.73 -11.27 1.44
CA CYS A 539 10.57 -10.38 1.36
C CYS A 539 10.96 -8.94 1.02
N TYR A 540 10.37 -8.36 -0.04
CA TYR A 540 10.63 -6.97 -0.44
C TYR A 540 9.74 -5.94 0.30
N THR A 541 8.69 -6.37 1.01
CA THR A 541 7.71 -5.46 1.65
C THR A 541 8.32 -4.63 2.80
N GLY A 542 9.28 -5.20 3.54
CA GLY A 542 9.99 -4.48 4.61
C GLY A 542 9.11 -4.08 5.81
N CYS A 543 8.28 -4.98 6.33
CA CYS A 543 7.44 -4.71 7.52
C CYS A 543 8.31 -4.33 8.75
N ARG A 544 8.09 -3.15 9.36
CA ARG A 544 8.91 -2.62 10.46
C ARG A 544 8.77 -3.43 11.76
N PHE A 545 7.75 -4.26 11.89
CA PHE A 545 7.56 -5.17 13.02
C PHE A 545 8.10 -6.59 12.78
N CYS A 546 8.41 -6.93 11.52
CA CYS A 546 8.77 -8.28 11.14
C CYS A 546 10.28 -8.49 11.26
N ALA A 547 10.69 -9.37 12.16
CA ALA A 547 12.08 -9.77 12.32
C ALA A 547 12.46 -10.98 11.45
N PHE A 548 11.47 -11.61 10.79
CA PHE A 548 11.62 -12.79 9.94
C PHE A 548 12.04 -12.45 8.50
N ALA A 549 11.47 -11.38 7.94
CA ALA A 549 11.75 -10.94 6.57
C ALA A 549 13.24 -10.59 6.36
N GLN A 550 13.83 -11.19 5.33
CA GLN A 550 15.20 -10.95 4.86
C GLN A 550 15.17 -10.42 3.42
N ARG A 551 16.18 -9.65 3.02
CA ARG A 551 16.48 -9.43 1.60
C ARG A 551 17.19 -10.65 1.05
N ARG A 552 17.11 -10.85 -0.27
CA ARG A 552 17.80 -11.96 -0.96
C ARG A 552 19.31 -12.02 -0.68
N THR A 553 19.92 -10.87 -0.38
CA THR A 553 21.36 -10.75 -0.10
C THR A 553 21.72 -10.89 1.38
N ASP A 554 20.74 -10.95 2.29
CA ASP A 554 21.02 -11.04 3.72
C ASP A 554 21.49 -12.47 4.08
N ALA A 555 22.37 -12.60 5.07
CA ALA A 555 23.02 -13.87 5.41
C ALA A 555 22.05 -14.97 5.88
N ASP A 556 20.95 -14.59 6.53
CA ASP A 556 19.92 -15.51 7.02
C ASP A 556 18.79 -15.74 5.98
N ALA A 557 18.93 -15.25 4.74
CA ALA A 557 17.94 -15.45 3.68
C ALA A 557 17.89 -16.91 3.20
N TYR A 558 16.70 -17.43 2.91
CA TYR A 558 16.51 -18.76 2.34
C TYR A 558 15.21 -18.92 1.55
N THR A 559 15.20 -19.88 0.61
CA THR A 559 14.01 -20.37 -0.11
C THR A 559 14.06 -21.90 -0.21
N LEU A 560 12.98 -22.58 0.19
CA LEU A 560 12.83 -24.03 0.10
C LEU A 560 12.40 -24.44 -1.31
N SER A 561 12.91 -25.56 -1.82
CA SER A 561 12.40 -26.21 -3.04
C SER A 561 11.03 -26.86 -2.82
N LEU A 562 10.31 -27.16 -3.91
CA LEU A 562 9.02 -27.86 -3.85
C LEU A 562 9.11 -29.24 -3.22
N GLU A 563 10.20 -29.98 -3.48
CA GLU A 563 10.46 -31.29 -2.88
C GLU A 563 10.63 -31.17 -1.36
N GLN A 564 11.41 -30.20 -0.91
CA GLN A 564 11.60 -29.90 0.51
C GLN A 564 10.31 -29.49 1.23
N VAL A 565 9.38 -28.81 0.56
CA VAL A 565 8.05 -28.49 1.11
C VAL A 565 7.21 -29.76 1.22
N ALA A 566 7.20 -30.59 0.18
CA ALA A 566 6.45 -31.86 0.16
C ALA A 566 6.98 -32.88 1.18
N ASP A 567 8.31 -32.99 1.34
CA ASP A 567 8.96 -33.85 2.34
C ASP A 567 8.55 -33.45 3.77
N ARG A 568 8.54 -32.14 4.06
CA ARG A 568 8.12 -31.63 5.37
C ARG A 568 6.66 -31.94 5.67
N ALA A 569 5.79 -31.86 4.67
CA ALA A 569 4.39 -32.25 4.81
C ALA A 569 4.21 -33.76 5.04
N ALA A 570 4.99 -34.60 4.34
CA ALA A 570 5.00 -36.05 4.54
C ALA A 570 5.44 -36.43 5.95
N GLN A 571 6.52 -35.84 6.44
CA GLN A 571 7.00 -36.04 7.81
C GLN A 571 5.96 -35.64 8.86
N ALA A 572 5.29 -34.49 8.67
CA ALA A 572 4.22 -34.07 9.57
C ALA A 572 3.06 -35.08 9.59
N TRP A 573 2.69 -35.61 8.42
CA TRP A 573 1.66 -36.63 8.30
C TRP A 573 2.01 -37.93 9.04
N GLU A 574 3.26 -38.37 8.97
CA GLU A 574 3.74 -39.60 9.64
C GLU A 574 3.57 -39.53 11.17
N VAL A 575 3.69 -38.34 11.76
CA VAL A 575 3.52 -38.11 13.20
C VAL A 575 2.09 -37.68 13.58
N GLY A 576 1.13 -37.87 12.66
CA GLY A 576 -0.29 -37.66 12.92
C GLY A 576 -0.79 -36.23 12.71
N ALA A 577 -0.01 -35.36 12.07
CA ALA A 577 -0.52 -34.05 11.66
C ALA A 577 -1.65 -34.19 10.64
N VAL A 578 -2.64 -33.32 10.76
CA VAL A 578 -3.76 -33.21 9.82
C VAL A 578 -3.74 -31.91 9.03
N GLU A 579 -2.81 -31.01 9.36
CA GLU A 579 -2.64 -29.69 8.74
C GLU A 579 -1.16 -29.38 8.51
N VAL A 580 -0.88 -28.73 7.39
CA VAL A 580 0.29 -27.86 7.24
C VAL A 580 -0.16 -26.41 7.10
N CYS A 581 0.41 -25.52 7.93
CA CYS A 581 0.21 -24.09 7.83
C CYS A 581 1.40 -23.48 7.09
N MET A 582 1.19 -22.94 5.88
CA MET A 582 2.30 -22.52 5.02
C MET A 582 2.23 -21.04 4.67
N GLN A 583 3.34 -20.34 4.90
CA GLN A 583 3.46 -18.89 4.68
C GLN A 583 4.90 -18.51 4.36
N GLY A 584 5.11 -17.55 3.47
CA GLY A 584 6.45 -17.07 3.12
C GLY A 584 6.56 -15.54 3.08
N GLY A 585 7.79 -15.09 2.88
CA GLY A 585 8.05 -13.72 2.46
C GLY A 585 7.52 -13.43 1.04
N ILE A 586 7.31 -12.15 0.73
CA ILE A 586 6.91 -11.71 -0.61
C ILE A 586 8.16 -11.64 -1.48
N HIS A 587 8.58 -12.77 -2.02
CA HIS A 587 9.83 -12.91 -2.78
C HIS A 587 9.70 -12.25 -4.17
N PRO A 588 10.62 -11.36 -4.57
CA PRO A 588 10.52 -10.62 -5.84
C PRO A 588 10.71 -11.48 -7.10
N ASP A 589 11.28 -12.68 -6.97
CA ASP A 589 11.63 -13.54 -8.11
C ASP A 589 10.76 -14.80 -8.19
N LEU A 590 9.91 -15.09 -7.20
CA LEU A 590 9.00 -16.24 -7.28
C LEU A 590 7.92 -16.01 -8.35
N PRO A 591 7.72 -16.94 -9.31
CA PRO A 591 6.71 -16.76 -10.35
C PRO A 591 5.31 -16.65 -9.73
N GLY A 592 4.38 -15.96 -10.39
CA GLY A 592 3.01 -15.82 -9.87
C GLY A 592 2.29 -17.15 -9.63
N THR A 593 2.69 -18.22 -10.33
CA THR A 593 2.16 -19.58 -10.20
C THR A 593 2.77 -20.39 -9.05
N ALA A 594 3.84 -19.89 -8.43
CA ALA A 594 4.60 -20.53 -7.35
C ALA A 594 3.71 -21.15 -6.26
N TYR A 595 2.71 -20.37 -5.85
CA TYR A 595 1.75 -20.75 -4.81
C TYR A 595 0.92 -21.98 -5.19
N PHE A 596 0.52 -22.09 -6.47
CA PHE A 596 -0.20 -23.25 -6.97
C PHE A 596 0.71 -24.49 -7.03
N ASP A 597 1.97 -24.30 -7.39
CA ASP A 597 2.95 -25.39 -7.46
C ASP A 597 3.26 -25.95 -6.05
N ILE A 598 3.37 -25.08 -5.05
CA ILE A 598 3.51 -25.45 -3.63
C ILE A 598 2.31 -26.29 -3.17
N ALA A 599 1.08 -25.82 -3.38
CA ALA A 599 -0.12 -26.55 -2.98
C ALA A 599 -0.21 -27.93 -3.66
N ARG A 600 0.08 -27.99 -4.97
CA ARG A 600 0.11 -29.24 -5.74
C ARG A 600 1.18 -30.21 -5.23
N ALA A 601 2.37 -29.72 -4.89
CA ALA A 601 3.45 -30.56 -4.37
C ALA A 601 3.04 -31.26 -3.06
N VAL A 602 2.40 -30.53 -2.14
CA VAL A 602 1.88 -31.10 -0.89
C VAL A 602 0.80 -32.13 -1.16
N LYS A 603 -0.22 -31.80 -1.97
CA LYS A 603 -1.34 -32.73 -2.25
C LYS A 603 -0.93 -33.96 -3.03
N GLN A 604 0.05 -33.86 -3.92
CA GLN A 604 0.59 -35.02 -4.65
C GLN A 604 1.32 -35.97 -3.71
N ARG A 605 2.08 -35.44 -2.74
CA ARG A 605 2.82 -36.26 -1.79
C ARG A 605 1.94 -36.81 -0.67
N VAL A 606 1.02 -35.99 -0.15
CA VAL A 606 0.14 -36.30 0.97
C VAL A 606 -1.29 -35.86 0.65
N PRO A 607 -2.07 -36.67 -0.10
CA PRO A 607 -3.42 -36.29 -0.53
C PRO A 607 -4.38 -35.95 0.62
N GLY A 608 -4.18 -36.58 1.79
CA GLY A 608 -5.00 -36.37 2.99
C GLY A 608 -4.64 -35.15 3.85
N MET A 609 -3.56 -34.42 3.52
CA MET A 609 -3.12 -33.27 4.29
C MET A 609 -4.01 -32.05 4.03
N HIS A 610 -4.48 -31.37 5.09
CA HIS A 610 -5.14 -30.07 4.95
C HIS A 610 -4.09 -28.98 4.72
N VAL A 611 -4.26 -28.22 3.64
CA VAL A 611 -3.37 -27.14 3.22
C VAL A 611 -3.96 -25.81 3.68
N HIS A 612 -3.46 -25.31 4.82
CA HIS A 612 -3.79 -23.99 5.35
C HIS A 612 -2.74 -22.96 4.89
N ALA A 613 -3.02 -22.30 3.77
CA ALA A 613 -2.14 -21.33 3.11
C ALA A 613 -3.03 -20.41 2.25
N PHE A 614 -2.68 -19.25 1.75
CA PHE A 614 -1.56 -18.35 1.97
C PHE A 614 -2.13 -17.09 2.67
N SER A 615 -1.29 -16.21 3.22
CA SER A 615 -1.79 -14.95 3.77
C SER A 615 -2.49 -14.11 2.69
N PRO A 616 -3.44 -13.22 3.05
CA PRO A 616 -4.06 -12.31 2.11
C PRO A 616 -3.07 -11.46 1.31
N MET A 617 -1.91 -11.14 1.89
CA MET A 617 -0.86 -10.42 1.15
C MET A 617 -0.18 -11.27 0.08
N GLU A 618 0.01 -12.56 0.32
CA GLU A 618 0.50 -13.51 -0.68
C GLU A 618 -0.54 -13.76 -1.78
N VAL A 619 -1.82 -13.84 -1.43
CA VAL A 619 -2.93 -13.93 -2.41
C VAL A 619 -2.90 -12.74 -3.36
N VAL A 620 -2.78 -11.51 -2.85
CA VAL A 620 -2.75 -10.32 -3.72
C VAL A 620 -1.46 -10.22 -4.52
N ASN A 621 -0.31 -10.56 -3.94
CA ASN A 621 0.94 -10.63 -4.70
C ASN A 621 0.85 -11.67 -5.83
N GLY A 622 0.32 -12.85 -5.55
CA GLY A 622 0.09 -13.91 -6.54
C GLY A 622 -0.84 -13.46 -7.66
N ALA A 623 -2.02 -12.92 -7.31
CA ALA A 623 -3.00 -12.41 -8.27
C ALA A 623 -2.42 -11.30 -9.15
N THR A 624 -1.66 -10.37 -8.56
CA THR A 624 -1.00 -9.28 -9.29
C THR A 624 0.03 -9.81 -10.28
N ARG A 625 0.89 -10.76 -9.85
CA ARG A 625 1.94 -11.34 -10.69
C ARG A 625 1.38 -12.14 -11.85
N THR A 626 0.32 -12.92 -11.62
CA THR A 626 -0.33 -13.68 -12.70
C THR A 626 -1.24 -12.81 -13.58
N GLY A 627 -1.51 -11.57 -13.19
CA GLY A 627 -2.50 -10.71 -13.85
C GLY A 627 -3.95 -11.18 -13.67
N MET A 628 -4.22 -12.01 -12.66
CA MET A 628 -5.56 -12.54 -12.36
C MET A 628 -6.34 -11.61 -11.41
N SER A 629 -7.67 -11.73 -11.41
CA SER A 629 -8.49 -11.25 -10.31
C SER A 629 -8.22 -12.07 -9.03
N VAL A 630 -8.50 -11.51 -7.85
CA VAL A 630 -8.40 -12.24 -6.57
C VAL A 630 -9.30 -13.49 -6.59
N ARG A 631 -10.48 -13.39 -7.20
CA ARG A 631 -11.42 -14.51 -7.35
C ARG A 631 -10.83 -15.64 -8.20
N ASP A 632 -10.29 -15.31 -9.36
CA ASP A 632 -9.74 -16.33 -10.27
C ASP A 632 -8.50 -16.97 -9.68
N TRP A 633 -7.66 -16.16 -9.04
CA TRP A 633 -6.47 -16.67 -8.37
C TRP A 633 -6.84 -17.63 -7.22
N LEU A 634 -7.82 -17.28 -6.37
CA LEU A 634 -8.29 -18.16 -5.30
C LEU A 634 -8.97 -19.42 -5.84
N THR A 635 -9.67 -19.31 -6.97
CA THR A 635 -10.27 -20.48 -7.66
C THR A 635 -9.19 -21.43 -8.14
N ALA A 636 -8.16 -20.90 -8.83
CA ALA A 636 -7.01 -21.68 -9.28
C ALA A 636 -6.21 -22.28 -8.11
N ALA A 637 -6.06 -21.54 -6.99
CA ALA A 637 -5.41 -22.04 -5.78
C ALA A 637 -6.20 -23.22 -5.17
N LYS A 638 -7.53 -23.13 -5.12
CA LYS A 638 -8.40 -24.21 -4.65
C LYS A 638 -8.28 -25.45 -5.53
N GLU A 639 -8.28 -25.28 -6.85
CA GLU A 639 -8.05 -26.37 -7.83
C GLU A 639 -6.66 -26.99 -7.68
N ALA A 640 -5.65 -26.18 -7.33
CA ALA A 640 -4.29 -26.63 -7.06
C ALA A 640 -4.15 -27.40 -5.72
N GLY A 641 -5.16 -27.36 -4.86
CA GLY A 641 -5.18 -28.10 -3.59
C GLY A 641 -5.23 -27.26 -2.32
N LEU A 642 -5.56 -25.97 -2.42
CA LEU A 642 -5.77 -25.12 -1.26
C LEU A 642 -7.09 -25.43 -0.55
N ASP A 643 -7.06 -25.66 0.77
CA ASP A 643 -8.27 -26.00 1.55
C ASP A 643 -8.80 -24.82 2.38
N SER A 644 -7.93 -24.00 3.00
CA SER A 644 -8.30 -22.79 3.75
C SER A 644 -7.15 -21.78 3.81
N ILE A 645 -7.44 -20.51 4.09
CA ILE A 645 -6.43 -19.43 4.16
C ILE A 645 -6.20 -18.92 5.60
N PRO A 646 -4.95 -18.64 6.01
CA PRO A 646 -4.67 -18.03 7.31
C PRO A 646 -5.07 -16.55 7.34
N GLY A 647 -5.74 -16.10 8.41
CA GLY A 647 -6.14 -14.70 8.64
C GLY A 647 -5.01 -13.74 9.02
N THR A 648 -3.78 -14.09 8.67
CA THR A 648 -2.57 -13.29 8.91
C THR A 648 -2.53 -12.07 8.01
N ALA A 649 -1.46 -11.26 8.10
CA ALA A 649 -1.36 -9.94 7.48
C ALA A 649 -2.43 -8.92 7.92
N ALA A 650 -3.30 -9.30 8.84
CA ALA A 650 -4.31 -8.44 9.45
C ALA A 650 -3.69 -7.47 10.47
N GLU A 651 -2.70 -7.91 11.26
CA GLU A 651 -2.10 -7.15 12.37
C GLU A 651 -3.16 -6.38 13.18
N ILE A 652 -3.31 -5.08 12.89
CA ILE A 652 -4.49 -4.27 13.19
C ILE A 652 -5.14 -3.87 11.84
N LEU A 653 -6.46 -4.03 11.73
CA LEU A 653 -7.26 -3.62 10.57
C LEU A 653 -7.65 -2.14 10.71
N ASP A 654 -6.61 -1.31 10.78
CA ASP A 654 -6.69 0.16 10.86
C ASP A 654 -5.51 0.74 10.06
N ASP A 655 -5.81 1.52 9.02
CA ASP A 655 -4.78 1.97 8.07
C ASP A 655 -3.78 2.97 8.68
N GLU A 656 -4.13 3.67 9.77
CA GLU A 656 -3.21 4.52 10.53
C GLU A 656 -2.11 3.66 11.17
N VAL A 657 -2.52 2.59 11.87
CA VAL A 657 -1.59 1.65 12.51
C VAL A 657 -0.78 0.89 11.46
N ARG A 658 -1.41 0.43 10.38
CA ARG A 658 -0.74 -0.33 9.31
C ARG A 658 0.36 0.48 8.64
N TRP A 659 0.13 1.78 8.42
CA TRP A 659 1.14 2.70 7.88
C TRP A 659 2.36 2.82 8.79
N VAL A 660 2.16 2.93 10.10
CA VAL A 660 3.26 2.96 11.08
C VAL A 660 4.02 1.63 11.04
N LEU A 661 3.30 0.52 10.95
CA LEU A 661 3.90 -0.82 10.92
C LEU A 661 4.65 -1.11 9.62
N THR A 662 4.23 -0.62 8.46
CA THR A 662 4.86 -0.92 7.16
C THR A 662 4.46 0.10 6.08
N LYS A 663 5.39 0.48 5.19
CA LYS A 663 5.06 1.40 4.08
C LYS A 663 4.19 0.76 2.99
N GLY A 664 4.36 -0.53 2.69
CA GLY A 664 3.65 -1.25 1.62
C GLY A 664 2.74 -2.40 2.08
N LYS A 665 2.21 -2.40 3.30
CA LYS A 665 1.26 -3.44 3.74
C LYS A 665 -0.07 -3.25 3.00
N LEU A 666 -0.68 -4.37 2.64
CA LEU A 666 -2.04 -4.45 2.09
C LEU A 666 -3.01 -3.54 2.88
N PRO A 667 -3.79 -2.63 2.27
CA PRO A 667 -4.78 -1.84 2.99
C PRO A 667 -5.89 -2.71 3.61
N THR A 668 -6.62 -2.18 4.60
CA THR A 668 -7.70 -2.92 5.29
C THR A 668 -8.82 -3.34 4.33
N ALA A 669 -9.12 -2.52 3.33
CA ALA A 669 -10.12 -2.81 2.31
C ALA A 669 -9.72 -4.02 1.45
N ASP A 670 -8.50 -4.03 0.91
CA ASP A 670 -8.00 -5.14 0.09
C ASP A 670 -7.85 -6.44 0.90
N TRP A 671 -7.45 -6.35 2.18
CA TRP A 671 -7.47 -7.52 3.08
C TRP A 671 -8.89 -8.08 3.23
N THR A 672 -9.87 -7.19 3.40
CA THR A 672 -11.28 -7.57 3.53
C THR A 672 -11.78 -8.24 2.24
N GLU A 673 -11.46 -7.67 1.07
CA GLU A 673 -11.83 -8.22 -0.23
C GLU A 673 -11.33 -9.65 -0.43
N VAL A 674 -10.06 -9.92 -0.09
CA VAL A 674 -9.51 -11.28 -0.19
C VAL A 674 -10.28 -12.26 0.68
N ILE A 675 -10.52 -11.90 1.94
CA ILE A 675 -11.21 -12.76 2.89
C ILE A 675 -12.67 -13.01 2.47
N THR A 676 -13.41 -11.96 2.10
CA THR A 676 -14.81 -12.11 1.67
C THR A 676 -14.89 -12.93 0.38
N THR A 677 -13.97 -12.71 -0.58
CA THR A 677 -13.92 -13.49 -1.82
C THR A 677 -13.61 -14.96 -1.55
N ALA A 678 -12.70 -15.26 -0.62
CA ALA A 678 -12.41 -16.62 -0.21
C ALA A 678 -13.66 -17.31 0.38
N HIS A 679 -14.37 -16.64 1.28
CA HIS A 679 -15.60 -17.16 1.89
C HIS A 679 -16.68 -17.44 0.84
N GLU A 680 -16.88 -16.53 -0.12
CA GLU A 680 -17.82 -16.71 -1.24
C GLU A 680 -17.47 -17.91 -2.15
N LEU A 681 -16.18 -18.24 -2.26
CA LEU A 681 -15.68 -19.43 -2.97
C LEU A 681 -15.73 -20.70 -2.11
N GLY A 682 -16.26 -20.62 -0.88
CA GLY A 682 -16.31 -21.72 0.08
C GLY A 682 -14.94 -22.09 0.66
N ILE A 683 -13.97 -21.17 0.64
CA ILE A 683 -12.66 -21.30 1.27
C ILE A 683 -12.75 -20.59 2.62
N ARG A 684 -12.73 -21.36 3.70
CA ARG A 684 -12.77 -20.78 5.07
C ARG A 684 -11.43 -20.16 5.44
N SER A 685 -11.43 -19.32 6.46
CA SER A 685 -10.21 -18.70 6.96
C SER A 685 -10.12 -18.64 8.47
N SER A 686 -8.92 -18.51 9.02
CA SER A 686 -8.75 -18.01 10.37
C SER A 686 -8.82 -16.47 10.37
N SER A 687 -8.84 -15.85 11.55
CA SER A 687 -8.69 -14.40 11.73
C SER A 687 -7.66 -14.13 12.82
N THR A 688 -6.88 -13.07 12.72
CA THR A 688 -5.78 -12.81 13.67
C THR A 688 -5.70 -11.34 14.04
N MET A 689 -5.24 -11.05 15.26
CA MET A 689 -4.89 -9.69 15.67
C MET A 689 -3.53 -9.68 16.37
N MET A 690 -2.57 -8.95 15.79
CA MET A 690 -1.32 -8.63 16.47
C MET A 690 -1.50 -7.32 17.24
N TYR A 691 -1.23 -7.33 18.55
CA TYR A 691 -1.48 -6.19 19.43
C TYR A 691 -0.40 -6.00 20.49
N GLY A 692 -0.36 -4.81 21.09
CA GLY A 692 0.65 -4.44 22.08
C GLY A 692 1.89 -3.78 21.49
N HIS A 693 1.81 -3.27 20.26
CA HIS A 693 2.82 -2.43 19.62
C HIS A 693 2.40 -0.95 19.70
N VAL A 694 2.33 -0.26 18.56
CA VAL A 694 1.88 1.14 18.41
C VAL A 694 0.36 1.33 18.53
N ASP A 695 -0.39 0.24 18.62
CA ASP A 695 -1.85 0.22 18.71
C ASP A 695 -2.37 0.70 20.09
N GLN A 696 -3.69 0.90 20.15
CA GLN A 696 -4.43 1.40 21.29
C GLN A 696 -5.76 0.66 21.39
N PRO A 697 -6.44 0.65 22.55
CA PRO A 697 -7.72 -0.06 22.74
C PRO A 697 -8.81 0.28 21.71
N ARG A 698 -8.88 1.54 21.22
CA ARG A 698 -9.78 1.91 20.12
C ARG A 698 -9.53 1.12 18.84
N HIS A 699 -8.26 0.81 18.54
CA HIS A 699 -7.86 0.04 17.37
C HIS A 699 -8.25 -1.44 17.51
N TRP A 700 -8.16 -2.00 18.73
CA TRP A 700 -8.63 -3.36 19.02
C TRP A 700 -10.14 -3.48 18.80
N LEU A 701 -10.90 -2.51 19.31
CA LEU A 701 -12.34 -2.46 19.12
C LEU A 701 -12.71 -2.38 17.63
N GLY A 702 -12.08 -1.46 16.87
CA GLY A 702 -12.29 -1.33 15.43
C GLY A 702 -11.97 -2.62 14.65
N HIS A 703 -10.90 -3.31 15.04
CA HIS A 703 -10.54 -4.62 14.47
C HIS A 703 -11.63 -5.66 14.73
N PHE A 704 -12.08 -5.82 15.98
CA PHE A 704 -13.15 -6.76 16.32
C PHE A 704 -14.45 -6.48 15.57
N ARG A 705 -14.85 -5.20 15.47
CA ARG A 705 -16.05 -4.80 14.72
C ARG A 705 -15.95 -5.08 13.23
N THR A 706 -14.75 -4.98 12.66
CA THR A 706 -14.51 -5.35 11.26
C THR A 706 -14.66 -6.86 11.05
N LEU A 707 -14.04 -7.68 11.90
CA LEU A 707 -14.17 -9.14 11.82
C LEU A 707 -15.62 -9.62 12.01
N ALA A 708 -16.34 -9.07 13.00
CA ALA A 708 -17.74 -9.40 13.26
C ALA A 708 -18.62 -9.13 12.03
N ARG A 709 -18.50 -7.94 11.43
CA ARG A 709 -19.25 -7.55 10.23
C ARG A 709 -18.95 -8.43 9.01
N ILE A 710 -17.69 -8.82 8.81
CA ILE A 710 -17.31 -9.76 7.73
C ILE A 710 -18.03 -11.10 7.95
N GLN A 711 -17.96 -11.63 9.18
CA GLN A 711 -18.58 -12.90 9.52
C GLN A 711 -20.11 -12.87 9.40
N GLU A 712 -20.75 -11.81 9.90
CA GLU A 712 -22.19 -11.59 9.79
C GLU A 712 -22.62 -11.57 8.32
N THR A 713 -21.86 -10.88 7.47
CA THR A 713 -22.13 -10.81 6.02
C THR A 713 -22.02 -12.18 5.37
N ALA A 714 -20.96 -12.94 5.68
CA ALA A 714 -20.79 -14.31 5.19
C ALA A 714 -21.99 -15.20 5.57
N LEU A 715 -22.37 -15.20 6.85
CA LEU A 715 -23.49 -15.98 7.36
C LEU A 715 -24.84 -15.54 6.76
N ALA A 716 -25.07 -14.24 6.59
CA ALA A 716 -26.27 -13.70 5.95
C ALA A 716 -26.39 -14.13 4.47
N ASN A 717 -25.26 -14.31 3.79
CA ASN A 717 -25.19 -14.81 2.42
C ASN A 717 -25.25 -16.35 2.34
N GLY A 718 -25.38 -17.04 3.46
CA GLY A 718 -25.45 -18.51 3.52
C GLY A 718 -24.12 -19.22 3.25
N VAL A 719 -22.99 -18.51 3.38
CA VAL A 719 -21.65 -19.10 3.26
C VAL A 719 -20.97 -19.17 4.62
N GLU A 720 -20.09 -20.15 4.78
CA GLU A 720 -19.24 -20.24 5.98
C GLU A 720 -18.07 -19.26 5.86
N GLY A 721 -17.72 -18.61 6.98
CA GLY A 721 -16.62 -17.65 7.01
C GLY A 721 -15.46 -18.11 7.90
N PHE A 722 -15.10 -17.26 8.85
CA PHE A 722 -14.04 -17.51 9.82
C PHE A 722 -14.26 -18.81 10.62
N THR A 723 -13.15 -19.45 10.96
CA THR A 723 -13.09 -20.68 11.78
C THR A 723 -12.75 -20.34 13.22
N GLU A 724 -11.81 -19.42 13.42
CA GLU A 724 -11.37 -18.92 14.71
C GLU A 724 -10.82 -17.50 14.66
N PHE A 725 -10.67 -16.91 15.84
CA PHE A 725 -9.87 -15.71 16.09
C PHE A 725 -8.63 -16.05 16.92
N VAL A 726 -7.46 -15.66 16.43
CA VAL A 726 -6.16 -15.92 17.05
C VAL A 726 -5.58 -14.65 17.66
N THR A 727 -5.32 -14.70 18.96
CA THR A 727 -4.62 -13.63 19.68
C THR A 727 -3.11 -13.73 19.47
N LEU A 728 -2.48 -12.66 18.95
CA LEU A 728 -1.04 -12.61 18.68
C LEU A 728 -0.35 -11.48 19.46
N PRO A 729 0.04 -11.69 20.72
CA PRO A 729 0.86 -10.73 21.47
C PRO A 729 2.15 -10.34 20.71
N PHE A 730 2.42 -9.04 20.59
CA PHE A 730 3.61 -8.56 19.90
C PHE A 730 4.91 -8.94 20.65
N ILE A 731 5.81 -9.63 19.95
CA ILE A 731 7.17 -9.94 20.44
C ILE A 731 8.11 -8.88 19.89
N HIS A 732 8.67 -8.07 20.78
CA HIS A 732 9.30 -6.80 20.43
C HIS A 732 10.84 -6.87 20.30
N THR A 733 11.48 -7.87 20.91
CA THR A 733 12.93 -7.88 21.20
C THR A 733 13.80 -7.60 19.98
N ASN A 734 13.49 -8.21 18.83
CA ASN A 734 14.24 -8.01 17.58
C ASN A 734 13.44 -7.25 16.51
N ALA A 735 12.31 -6.65 16.87
CA ALA A 735 11.46 -5.96 15.91
C ALA A 735 11.99 -4.55 15.62
N PRO A 736 12.24 -4.18 14.34
CA PRO A 736 12.81 -2.86 14.00
C PRO A 736 12.07 -1.66 14.59
N VAL A 737 10.73 -1.70 14.62
CA VAL A 737 9.87 -0.63 15.17
C VAL A 737 10.04 -0.44 16.69
N TYR A 738 10.38 -1.50 17.42
CA TYR A 738 10.71 -1.41 18.84
C TYR A 738 12.14 -0.88 19.04
N LEU A 739 13.10 -1.40 18.26
CA LEU A 739 14.49 -0.95 18.29
C LEU A 739 14.65 0.54 17.93
N ALA A 740 13.74 1.08 17.10
CA ALA A 740 13.65 2.50 16.77
C ALA A 740 12.97 3.36 17.85
N GLY A 741 12.46 2.76 18.93
CA GLY A 741 11.79 3.44 20.04
C GLY A 741 10.36 3.92 19.75
N ILE A 742 9.68 3.33 18.76
CA ILE A 742 8.33 3.73 18.33
C ILE A 742 7.26 2.81 18.92
N ALA A 743 7.52 1.50 19.00
CA ALA A 743 6.58 0.54 19.58
C ALA A 743 6.79 0.31 21.08
N ARG A 744 5.71 -0.10 21.76
CA ARG A 744 5.75 -0.60 23.15
C ARG A 744 6.50 -1.94 23.24
N PRO A 745 7.01 -2.32 24.44
CA PRO A 745 7.65 -3.62 24.68
C PRO A 745 6.62 -4.77 24.76
N GLY A 746 5.75 -4.88 23.77
CA GLY A 746 4.66 -5.86 23.74
C GLY A 746 3.49 -5.52 24.70
N PRO A 747 2.42 -6.33 24.67
CA PRO A 747 1.27 -6.16 25.54
C PRO A 747 1.58 -6.62 26.98
N THR A 748 0.91 -6.00 27.94
CA THR A 748 0.97 -6.44 29.34
C THR A 748 0.09 -7.68 29.58
N VAL A 749 0.26 -8.37 30.73
CA VAL A 749 -0.66 -9.45 31.15
C VAL A 749 -2.10 -8.96 31.17
N ARG A 750 -2.32 -7.73 31.64
CA ARG A 750 -3.62 -7.07 31.66
C ARG A 750 -4.20 -6.94 30.25
N ASP A 751 -3.40 -6.49 29.29
CA ASP A 751 -3.83 -6.34 27.89
C ASP A 751 -4.21 -7.69 27.28
N ASN A 752 -3.40 -8.74 27.53
CA ASN A 752 -3.69 -10.09 27.04
C ASN A 752 -5.03 -10.62 27.57
N ARG A 753 -5.30 -10.45 28.87
CA ARG A 753 -6.58 -10.82 29.50
C ARG A 753 -7.75 -10.03 28.92
N ALA A 754 -7.61 -8.71 28.80
CA ALA A 754 -8.66 -7.84 28.29
C ALA A 754 -8.99 -8.13 26.82
N VAL A 755 -7.98 -8.28 25.96
CA VAL A 755 -8.15 -8.59 24.53
C VAL A 755 -8.81 -9.97 24.36
N THR A 756 -8.38 -10.98 25.12
CA THR A 756 -8.96 -12.32 25.05
C THR A 756 -10.43 -12.34 25.49
N ALA A 757 -10.74 -11.72 26.62
CA ALA A 757 -12.10 -11.65 27.13
C ALA A 757 -13.01 -10.85 26.20
N MET A 758 -12.53 -9.73 25.65
CA MET A 758 -13.29 -8.92 24.71
C MET A 758 -13.45 -9.58 23.34
N ALA A 759 -12.48 -10.38 22.88
CA ALA A 759 -12.65 -11.18 21.67
C ALA A 759 -13.84 -12.16 21.81
N ARG A 760 -13.92 -12.84 22.96
CA ARG A 760 -15.04 -13.74 23.29
C ARG A 760 -16.39 -13.01 23.28
N LEU A 761 -16.45 -11.79 23.81
CA LEU A 761 -17.70 -11.03 23.91
C LEU A 761 -18.10 -10.37 22.59
N LEU A 762 -17.17 -9.70 21.91
CA LEU A 762 -17.46 -8.89 20.72
C LEU A 762 -17.60 -9.71 19.43
N LEU A 763 -17.07 -10.94 19.40
CA LEU A 763 -17.24 -11.85 18.27
C LEU A 763 -18.35 -12.88 18.48
N HIS A 764 -19.01 -12.86 19.64
CA HIS A 764 -20.19 -13.69 19.90
C HIS A 764 -21.41 -13.15 19.14
N PRO A 765 -22.26 -14.02 18.57
CA PRO A 765 -22.16 -15.48 18.50
C PRO A 765 -21.38 -16.00 17.28
N HIS A 766 -20.86 -15.11 16.45
CA HIS A 766 -20.46 -15.39 15.08
C HIS A 766 -19.11 -16.12 14.90
N ILE A 767 -18.13 -15.88 15.79
CA ILE A 767 -16.83 -16.58 15.80
C ILE A 767 -16.63 -17.23 17.18
N PRO A 768 -17.01 -18.51 17.34
CA PRO A 768 -17.03 -19.16 18.65
C PRO A 768 -15.65 -19.62 19.12
N ASN A 769 -14.67 -19.77 18.24
CA ASN A 769 -13.35 -20.28 18.60
C ASN A 769 -12.36 -19.13 18.80
N ILE A 770 -11.80 -19.03 19.99
CA ILE A 770 -10.79 -18.05 20.38
C ILE A 770 -9.51 -18.81 20.75
N GLN A 771 -8.48 -18.64 19.92
CA GLN A 771 -7.18 -19.28 20.07
C GLN A 771 -6.20 -18.39 20.83
N THR A 772 -5.50 -18.99 21.78
CA THR A 772 -4.36 -18.37 22.49
C THR A 772 -3.03 -18.91 21.97
N SER A 773 -2.01 -18.05 21.91
CA SER A 773 -0.69 -18.40 21.39
C SER A 773 0.30 -18.73 22.52
N TRP A 774 0.49 -20.02 22.81
CA TRP A 774 1.46 -20.49 23.80
C TRP A 774 2.91 -20.11 23.41
N VAL A 775 3.22 -19.99 22.12
CA VAL A 775 4.55 -19.57 21.62
C VAL A 775 4.91 -18.16 22.08
N LYS A 776 3.91 -17.30 22.29
CA LYS A 776 4.09 -15.90 22.64
C LYS A 776 3.92 -15.65 24.14
N LEU A 777 3.09 -16.47 24.80
CA LEU A 777 2.70 -16.28 26.21
C LEU A 777 3.35 -17.29 27.17
N GLY A 778 3.97 -18.35 26.65
CA GLY A 778 4.36 -19.51 27.44
C GLY A 778 3.15 -20.32 27.95
N THR A 779 3.43 -21.38 28.69
CA THR A 779 2.41 -22.30 29.23
C THR A 779 1.48 -21.63 30.24
N GLU A 780 2.03 -20.88 31.20
CA GLU A 780 1.23 -20.22 32.25
C GLU A 780 0.33 -19.13 31.68
N GLY A 781 0.86 -18.31 30.76
CA GLY A 781 0.10 -17.27 30.09
C GLY A 781 -1.02 -17.85 29.22
N ALA A 782 -0.77 -18.92 28.47
CA ALA A 782 -1.81 -19.62 27.71
C ALA A 782 -2.91 -20.19 28.61
N ALA A 783 -2.55 -20.83 29.73
CA ALA A 783 -3.53 -21.32 30.71
C ALA A 783 -4.37 -20.19 31.32
N GLU A 784 -3.79 -19.01 31.53
CA GLU A 784 -4.53 -17.82 31.99
C GLU A 784 -5.50 -17.29 30.93
N MET A 785 -5.12 -17.31 29.64
CA MET A 785 -6.04 -16.91 28.56
C MET A 785 -7.22 -17.89 28.42
N LEU A 786 -6.99 -19.20 28.65
CA LEU A 786 -8.05 -20.20 28.71
C LEU A 786 -9.05 -19.97 29.86
N ARG A 787 -8.61 -19.36 30.97
CA ARG A 787 -9.48 -18.89 32.07
C ARG A 787 -10.11 -17.52 31.81
N SER A 788 -9.74 -16.87 30.71
CA SER A 788 -10.18 -15.51 30.34
C SER A 788 -11.10 -15.50 29.11
N GLY A 789 -11.56 -16.66 28.62
CA GLY A 789 -12.51 -16.78 27.51
C GLY A 789 -11.98 -17.48 26.24
N ALA A 790 -10.70 -17.84 26.19
CA ALA A 790 -10.15 -18.68 25.11
C ALA A 790 -10.58 -20.14 25.26
N ASN A 791 -10.65 -20.87 24.15
CA ASN A 791 -10.99 -22.29 24.12
C ASN A 791 -10.08 -23.15 23.24
N ASP A 792 -9.04 -22.56 22.64
CA ASP A 792 -8.15 -23.26 21.74
C ASP A 792 -6.68 -22.91 21.98
N LEU A 793 -5.81 -23.91 21.93
CA LEU A 793 -4.36 -23.78 22.14
C LEU A 793 -3.55 -23.65 20.84
N GLY A 794 -4.20 -23.73 19.68
CA GLY A 794 -3.52 -23.83 18.40
C GLY A 794 -2.82 -25.17 18.25
N GLY A 795 -1.62 -25.14 17.67
CA GLY A 795 -0.94 -26.33 17.16
C GLY A 795 0.32 -26.75 17.91
N THR A 796 0.77 -27.97 17.60
CA THR A 796 2.12 -28.48 17.92
C THR A 796 3.24 -27.71 17.19
N LEU A 797 2.89 -27.10 16.05
CA LEU A 797 3.69 -26.28 15.12
C LEU A 797 4.89 -26.98 14.48
N MET A 798 5.62 -27.84 15.19
CA MET A 798 6.83 -28.58 14.76
C MET A 798 8.02 -27.71 14.30
N GLU A 799 7.75 -26.49 13.88
CA GLU A 799 8.63 -25.48 13.33
C GLU A 799 7.96 -24.12 13.60
N GLU A 800 8.64 -23.15 14.21
CA GLU A 800 8.09 -21.81 14.46
C GLU A 800 9.21 -20.76 14.43
N THR A 801 9.70 -20.53 13.21
CA THR A 801 10.87 -19.69 12.93
C THR A 801 10.55 -18.20 13.11
N ILE A 802 9.31 -17.77 12.84
CA ILE A 802 8.90 -16.35 12.85
C ILE A 802 9.01 -15.76 14.27
N SER A 803 8.31 -16.34 15.24
CA SER A 803 8.30 -15.84 16.62
C SER A 803 9.67 -16.00 17.29
N ARG A 804 10.44 -17.04 16.91
CA ARG A 804 11.80 -17.25 17.39
C ARG A 804 12.76 -16.17 16.87
N MET A 805 12.72 -15.84 15.58
CA MET A 805 13.51 -14.75 15.00
C MET A 805 13.16 -13.37 15.58
N ALA A 806 11.90 -13.17 15.98
CA ALA A 806 11.44 -11.98 16.70
C ALA A 806 11.95 -11.89 18.15
N GLY A 807 12.43 -12.99 18.71
CA GLY A 807 13.05 -13.06 20.04
C GLY A 807 12.24 -13.83 21.10
N SER A 808 11.24 -14.63 20.71
CA SER A 808 10.53 -15.48 21.68
C SER A 808 11.48 -16.51 22.30
N SER A 809 11.35 -16.72 23.62
CA SER A 809 12.12 -17.71 24.39
C SER A 809 11.33 -18.98 24.70
N TYR A 810 10.09 -19.12 24.21
CA TYR A 810 9.19 -20.21 24.61
C TYR A 810 9.23 -21.46 23.70
N GLY A 811 10.21 -21.51 22.79
CA GLY A 811 10.48 -22.65 21.90
C GLY A 811 9.72 -22.61 20.58
N SER A 812 10.11 -23.53 19.68
CA SER A 812 9.57 -23.69 18.32
C SER A 812 8.55 -24.84 18.19
N TYR A 813 8.34 -25.59 19.27
CA TYR A 813 7.54 -26.83 19.30
C TYR A 813 6.93 -27.10 20.70
N LYS A 814 5.76 -27.74 20.72
CA LYS A 814 5.18 -28.42 21.88
C LYS A 814 4.62 -29.78 21.51
N SER A 815 4.82 -30.77 22.38
CA SER A 815 4.25 -32.11 22.19
C SER A 815 2.76 -32.13 22.49
N VAL A 816 2.07 -33.21 22.08
CA VAL A 816 0.64 -33.39 22.41
C VAL A 816 0.45 -33.38 23.92
N ARG A 817 1.33 -34.07 24.67
CA ARG A 817 1.30 -34.07 26.14
C ARG A 817 1.51 -32.70 26.75
N ASP A 818 2.37 -31.86 26.18
CA ASP A 818 2.56 -30.49 26.67
C ASP A 818 1.30 -29.63 26.51
N LEU A 819 0.61 -29.75 25.36
CA LEU A 819 -0.65 -29.03 25.12
C LEU A 819 -1.75 -29.51 26.07
N VAL A 820 -1.84 -30.82 26.30
CA VAL A 820 -2.76 -31.40 27.29
C VAL A 820 -2.46 -30.85 28.69
N ALA A 821 -1.17 -30.78 29.08
CA ALA A 821 -0.77 -30.23 30.38
C ALA A 821 -1.15 -28.74 30.54
N VAL A 822 -1.11 -27.94 29.46
CA VAL A 822 -1.57 -26.54 29.50
C VAL A 822 -3.08 -26.47 29.77
N ALA A 823 -3.87 -27.31 29.11
CA ALA A 823 -5.31 -27.37 29.33
C ALA A 823 -5.65 -27.86 30.76
N GLU A 824 -4.94 -28.87 31.26
CA GLU A 824 -5.07 -29.36 32.64
C GLU A 824 -4.72 -28.28 33.66
N ALA A 825 -3.68 -27.48 33.41
CA ALA A 825 -3.32 -26.32 34.25
C ALA A 825 -4.39 -25.22 34.22
N ALA A 826 -5.22 -25.17 33.18
CA ALA A 826 -6.43 -24.35 33.13
C ALA A 826 -7.66 -25.03 33.75
N GLY A 827 -7.53 -26.27 34.22
CA GLY A 827 -8.60 -27.06 34.85
C GLY A 827 -9.57 -27.70 33.85
N ARG A 828 -9.13 -27.95 32.60
CA ARG A 828 -10.03 -28.30 31.49
C ARG A 828 -9.52 -29.51 30.68
N PRO A 829 -10.42 -30.36 30.16
CA PRO A 829 -10.04 -31.46 29.28
C PRO A 829 -9.55 -30.94 27.93
N ALA A 830 -8.60 -31.65 27.32
CA ALA A 830 -8.09 -31.33 25.99
C ALA A 830 -8.68 -32.25 24.92
N LYS A 831 -8.99 -31.73 23.74
CA LYS A 831 -9.56 -32.48 22.61
C LYS A 831 -8.85 -32.15 21.28
N PRO A 832 -8.42 -33.14 20.48
CA PRO A 832 -7.85 -32.87 19.17
C PRO A 832 -8.94 -32.41 18.19
N ARG A 833 -8.61 -31.48 17.30
CA ARG A 833 -9.47 -30.96 16.23
C ARG A 833 -8.78 -30.96 14.86
N THR A 834 -9.55 -30.92 13.79
CA THR A 834 -9.05 -30.54 12.45
C THR A 834 -8.99 -29.02 12.31
N THR A 835 -8.43 -28.52 11.19
CA THR A 835 -8.36 -27.08 10.86
C THR A 835 -9.73 -26.41 10.91
N LEU A 836 -10.76 -27.10 10.40
CA LEU A 836 -12.14 -26.60 10.36
C LEU A 836 -12.96 -26.98 11.61
N TYR A 837 -12.29 -27.24 12.74
CA TYR A 837 -12.90 -27.61 14.03
C TYR A 837 -13.77 -28.88 14.00
N GLY A 838 -13.47 -29.81 13.09
CA GLY A 838 -14.08 -31.14 13.02
C GLY A 838 -13.36 -32.20 13.86
N GLU A 839 -13.89 -33.43 13.84
CA GLU A 839 -13.27 -34.57 14.51
C GLU A 839 -12.03 -35.08 13.77
N VAL A 840 -10.95 -35.33 14.51
CA VAL A 840 -9.72 -35.92 13.96
C VAL A 840 -9.91 -37.44 13.80
N PRO A 841 -9.63 -38.04 12.63
CA PRO A 841 -9.73 -39.48 12.44
C PRO A 841 -8.93 -40.27 13.47
N GLN A 842 -9.48 -41.38 13.98
CA GLN A 842 -8.85 -42.18 15.04
C GLN A 842 -7.42 -42.61 14.69
N GLU A 843 -7.19 -43.01 13.44
CA GLU A 843 -5.86 -43.38 12.94
C GLU A 843 -4.83 -42.25 13.13
N ARG A 844 -5.22 -41.00 12.89
CA ARG A 844 -4.35 -39.83 13.05
C ARG A 844 -4.09 -39.53 14.53
N GLN A 845 -5.11 -39.69 15.37
CA GLN A 845 -4.93 -39.58 16.83
C GLN A 845 -3.96 -40.64 17.37
N ASP A 846 -4.04 -41.87 16.87
CA ASP A 846 -3.16 -42.95 17.27
C ASP A 846 -1.71 -42.70 16.82
N ALA A 847 -1.51 -42.22 15.61
CA ALA A 847 -0.19 -41.80 15.11
C ALA A 847 0.42 -40.64 15.94
N ALA A 848 -0.39 -39.64 16.26
CA ALA A 848 0.02 -38.53 17.11
C ALA A 848 0.39 -38.98 18.53
N ARG A 849 -0.36 -39.92 19.13
CA ARG A 849 -0.04 -40.47 20.46
C ARG A 849 1.21 -41.35 20.44
N ALA A 850 1.41 -42.13 19.37
CA ALA A 850 2.57 -43.01 19.23
C ALA A 850 3.89 -42.21 19.12
N SER A 851 3.83 -41.05 18.47
CA SER A 851 4.97 -40.14 18.31
C SER A 851 5.05 -39.06 19.39
N ASP A 852 4.01 -38.87 20.20
CA ASP A 852 3.74 -37.64 20.98
C ASP A 852 3.80 -36.35 20.13
N GLY A 853 3.62 -36.48 18.80
CA GLY A 853 3.84 -35.43 17.82
C GLY A 853 5.32 -35.07 17.61
N HIS A 854 6.27 -35.92 18.04
CA HIS A 854 7.70 -35.75 17.76
C HIS A 854 8.08 -36.30 16.39
N LEU A 855 8.91 -35.55 15.66
CA LEU A 855 9.58 -36.01 14.45
C LEU A 855 10.79 -36.90 14.82
N PRO A 856 10.85 -38.17 14.37
CA PRO A 856 12.05 -38.98 14.51
C PRO A 856 13.08 -38.51 13.48
N GLU A 857 14.00 -37.63 13.92
CA GLU A 857 15.03 -36.94 13.12
C GLU A 857 14.47 -36.00 12.03
N LEU A 858 14.60 -34.69 12.26
CA LEU A 858 14.51 -33.67 11.21
C LEU A 858 15.65 -33.95 10.22
N LEU A 859 15.33 -34.28 8.97
CA LEU A 859 16.34 -34.51 7.92
C LEU A 859 17.36 -33.35 7.92
N PRO A 860 18.67 -33.62 7.95
CA PRO A 860 19.65 -32.64 7.53
C PRO A 860 19.34 -32.28 6.07
N VAL A 861 19.29 -31.00 5.77
CA VAL A 861 19.12 -30.52 4.40
C VAL A 861 20.45 -30.69 3.67
N LEU A 862 20.67 -31.91 3.15
CA LEU A 862 21.74 -32.38 2.24
C LEU A 862 23.20 -32.14 2.67
N ASP A 863 24.00 -33.22 2.65
CA ASP A 863 25.47 -33.17 2.69
C ASP A 863 26.07 -32.41 1.50
#